data_AF-A0A9D6YGC5-F1
#
_entry.id   AF-A0A9D6YGC5-F1
#
_cell.length_a   1.000
_cell.length_b   1.000
_cell.length_c   1.000
_cell.angle_alpha   90.00
_cell.angle_beta   90.00
_cell.angle_gamma   90.00
#
_symmetry.space_group_name_H-M   'P 1'
#
loop_
_entity.id
_entity.type
_entity.pdbx_description
1 polymer ?
#
loop_
_entity_poly.entity_id
_entity_poly.type
_entity_poly.pdbx_seq_one_letter_code
_entity_poly.pdbx_strand_id
1 'polypeptide(L)'
;MRVSRRGFIQALGGTVGTAALAGGHLAKADVTSQDLERWATPEETKVPSICQQCPGGCGLTVRTLDGQVAGIAGNPLHPVNRGALCPKAFGALQLLYDPNRLRGPMVRDGKRGRFRPIGWDEALGMATGRLAELRAKGLPHTLAVLGGQYRGSRDTLWTRFAQAYGTPNYIRVRCLHPEEPALAHRLMQGVTTPLGYDLRGARCILSFGVGLLESWLGPVNVSLAFAGLRGGDGPRGRLIHVDPRRSHTALKADRWVPIVPGTDGILALGIANALIREGLYDREFVEQHTVGFEEWVDARGERHQGFKDLVLGDYGLLAVSRTTGVPVRTIIETARDLATLKPAVVIGERGPAFGRDDVHTRMAIHSLNALIGSIGVRGGLLVQGELPLAPLPPVEQDSTARRGLEHPRIDGAGHGRYLLVSSAPQVLPERILGGDPYPVQALFLFATNPVASHPDKDAFARALERVPFVVSFSPVLDESASKADLILPDSTYLERWQDDPVRHVAGFTCLSLTRPATAALHDTRDTADLVLHLARSLGGTVARSFPWEGFEHVLKTEARGLWEAGRGYVISTHAEESLRNVLERQGYWAPEFPTYEKFWEALVARGAWWDATDLTASRKALLATPSGKFEFSSTLLRRMVEETMAREGSAAPFVAALGGRDRGDRLYLPAVPLAGPEEPGQFPLRLNTYRLVTRPLGGGRNQPWLLEQPAVHVQASWERWVEVHPHTAAALGIKDGEWVWVESPKGRIRLKAKLTAGTRTDVVNIPLFG
;
A
#
# COMPACT_ATOMS: atom_id res chain seq x y z
N MET A 1 47.25 13.47 -31.20
CA MET A 1 46.19 14.48 -31.47
C MET A 1 44.86 13.95 -30.94
N ARG A 2 44.20 14.66 -30.01
CA ARG A 2 42.87 14.28 -29.50
C ARG A 2 41.80 14.72 -30.51
N VAL A 3 41.20 13.79 -31.23
CA VAL A 3 40.02 14.09 -32.06
C VAL A 3 38.80 14.06 -31.15
N SER A 4 38.07 15.18 -31.05
CA SER A 4 36.85 15.26 -30.26
C SER A 4 35.69 14.55 -30.98
N ARG A 5 34.69 14.06 -30.23
CA ARG A 5 33.44 13.44 -30.73
C ARG A 5 32.78 14.22 -31.87
N ARG A 6 32.96 15.54 -31.93
CA ARG A 6 32.42 16.43 -32.97
C ARG A 6 33.20 16.34 -34.29
N GLY A 7 34.52 16.13 -34.22
CA GLY A 7 35.38 15.99 -35.41
C GLY A 7 35.18 14.68 -36.16
N PHE A 8 34.82 13.60 -35.45
CA PHE A 8 34.53 12.30 -36.08
C PHE A 8 33.18 12.29 -36.83
N ILE A 9 32.15 12.94 -36.26
CA ILE A 9 30.82 13.03 -36.90
C ILE A 9 30.87 13.94 -38.15
N GLN A 10 31.71 14.98 -38.13
CA GLN A 10 31.93 15.81 -39.33
C GLN A 10 32.67 15.06 -40.45
N ALA A 11 33.58 14.13 -40.10
CA ALA A 11 34.25 13.28 -41.08
C ALA A 11 33.31 12.22 -41.70
N LEU A 12 32.37 11.67 -40.92
CA LEU A 12 31.35 10.74 -41.41
C LEU A 12 30.23 11.42 -42.22
N GLY A 13 29.90 12.68 -41.90
CA GLY A 13 28.89 13.46 -42.63
C GLY A 13 29.37 14.07 -43.96
N GLY A 14 30.68 14.11 -44.21
CA GLY A 14 31.27 14.79 -45.36
C GLY A 14 31.65 13.91 -46.56
N THR A 15 31.76 12.59 -46.40
CA THR A 15 32.41 11.74 -47.42
C THR A 15 31.80 10.34 -47.55
N VAL A 16 30.47 10.21 -47.54
CA VAL A 16 29.78 8.93 -47.89
C VAL A 16 28.86 9.09 -49.12
N GLY A 17 28.74 10.29 -49.68
CA GLY A 17 27.83 10.56 -50.80
C GLY A 17 28.30 10.11 -52.19
N THR A 18 29.58 9.85 -52.45
CA THR A 18 30.05 9.83 -53.86
C THR A 18 31.23 8.91 -54.22
N ALA A 19 31.74 8.04 -53.33
CA ALA A 19 32.96 7.26 -53.66
C ALA A 19 32.89 5.75 -53.34
N ALA A 20 31.69 5.16 -53.29
CA ALA A 20 31.51 3.71 -53.08
C ALA A 20 30.82 2.99 -54.26
N LEU A 21 30.90 3.56 -55.48
CA LEU A 21 30.31 2.97 -56.69
C LEU A 21 31.31 2.71 -57.84
N ALA A 22 32.62 2.74 -57.60
CA ALA A 22 33.58 2.35 -58.63
C ALA A 22 34.83 1.70 -58.04
N GLY A 23 35.07 0.44 -58.40
CA GLY A 23 36.36 -0.23 -58.22
C GLY A 23 36.53 -0.91 -56.87
N GLY A 24 36.18 -2.19 -56.82
CA GLY A 24 36.41 -3.03 -55.65
C GLY A 24 37.88 -3.09 -55.26
N HIS A 25 38.16 -2.81 -53.99
CA HIS A 25 39.15 -3.46 -53.14
C HIS A 25 38.88 -2.93 -51.72
N LEU A 26 38.04 -3.64 -50.96
CA LEU A 26 37.97 -3.44 -49.51
C LEU A 26 39.31 -3.90 -48.93
N ALA A 27 40.21 -2.95 -48.70
CA ALA A 27 41.39 -3.20 -47.88
C ALA A 27 40.89 -3.69 -46.51
N LYS A 28 41.26 -4.92 -46.15
CA LYS A 28 41.12 -5.40 -44.77
C LYS A 28 41.92 -4.43 -43.92
N ALA A 29 41.22 -3.58 -43.15
CA ALA A 29 41.85 -2.86 -42.07
C ALA A 29 42.36 -3.94 -41.10
N ASP A 30 43.67 -4.11 -41.02
CA ASP A 30 44.31 -4.90 -39.98
C ASP A 30 44.03 -4.22 -38.65
N VAL A 31 42.96 -4.66 -37.99
CA VAL A 31 42.68 -4.34 -36.59
C VAL A 31 43.74 -5.06 -35.78
N THR A 32 44.74 -4.31 -35.31
CA THR A 32 45.76 -4.83 -34.40
C THR A 32 45.08 -5.27 -33.11
N SER A 33 45.57 -6.35 -32.51
CA SER A 33 45.04 -6.96 -31.29
C SER A 33 44.93 -6.00 -30.09
N GLN A 34 45.63 -4.87 -30.11
CA GLN A 34 45.54 -3.82 -29.08
C GLN A 34 44.25 -2.98 -29.16
N ASP A 35 43.59 -2.88 -30.32
CA ASP A 35 42.32 -2.13 -30.43
C ASP A 35 41.10 -2.95 -29.97
N LEU A 36 41.23 -4.27 -29.87
CA LEU A 36 40.20 -5.18 -29.34
C LEU A 36 40.12 -5.17 -27.81
N GLU A 37 41.18 -4.77 -27.09
CA GLU A 37 41.13 -4.64 -25.62
C GLU A 37 40.19 -3.54 -25.14
N ARG A 38 39.81 -2.58 -26.00
CA ARG A 38 38.76 -1.58 -25.71
C ARG A 38 37.32 -2.12 -25.80
N TRP A 39 37.16 -3.38 -26.21
CA TRP A 39 35.88 -4.06 -26.38
C TRP A 39 35.80 -5.31 -25.49
N ALA A 40 36.32 -5.25 -24.27
CA ALA A 40 35.95 -6.24 -23.27
C ALA A 40 34.42 -6.25 -23.19
N THR A 41 33.79 -7.36 -23.58
CA THR A 41 32.36 -7.56 -23.36
C THR A 41 32.16 -7.51 -21.86
N PRO A 42 31.43 -6.51 -21.33
CA PRO A 42 31.23 -6.39 -19.90
C PRO A 42 30.61 -7.68 -19.36
N GLU A 43 31.00 -8.07 -18.16
CA GLU A 43 30.46 -9.27 -17.54
C GLU A 43 28.98 -9.03 -17.23
N GLU A 44 28.09 -9.72 -17.97
CA GLU A 44 26.66 -9.65 -17.74
C GLU A 44 26.26 -10.64 -16.66
N THR A 45 25.70 -10.13 -15.55
CA THR A 45 25.07 -10.98 -14.53
C THR A 45 23.61 -10.61 -14.34
N LYS A 46 22.81 -11.59 -13.91
CA LYS A 46 21.38 -11.42 -13.61
C LYS A 46 21.14 -11.74 -12.15
N VAL A 47 20.68 -10.74 -11.40
CA VAL A 47 20.46 -10.84 -9.95
C VAL A 47 18.98 -10.66 -9.65
N PRO A 48 18.34 -11.55 -8.87
CA PRO A 48 16.99 -11.31 -8.39
C PRO A 48 16.89 -10.06 -7.53
N SER A 49 15.81 -9.30 -7.67
CA SER A 49 15.49 -8.15 -6.81
C SER A 49 13.98 -8.01 -6.63
N ILE A 50 13.51 -7.04 -5.85
CA ILE A 50 12.09 -6.78 -5.59
C ILE A 50 11.77 -5.32 -5.91
N CYS A 51 10.64 -5.07 -6.57
CA CYS A 51 10.18 -3.70 -6.81
C CYS A 51 9.54 -3.09 -5.57
N GLN A 52 10.10 -1.96 -5.07
CA GLN A 52 9.56 -1.20 -3.93
C GLN A 52 8.75 0.06 -4.27
N GLN A 53 8.36 0.26 -5.53
CA GLN A 53 7.62 1.45 -5.92
C GLN A 53 6.10 1.42 -5.59
N CYS A 54 5.59 0.27 -5.16
CA CYS A 54 4.22 0.07 -4.68
C CYS A 54 4.13 -1.24 -3.86
N PRO A 55 3.05 -1.49 -3.11
CA PRO A 55 2.93 -2.68 -2.25
C PRO A 55 2.75 -3.99 -3.02
N GLY A 56 2.77 -3.96 -4.36
CA GLY A 56 2.56 -5.12 -5.22
C GLY A 56 3.69 -6.15 -5.29
N GLY A 57 4.70 -6.10 -4.43
CA GLY A 57 5.82 -7.07 -4.31
C GLY A 57 6.23 -7.83 -5.57
N CYS A 58 6.48 -7.14 -6.68
CA CYS A 58 6.84 -7.80 -7.95
C CYS A 58 8.31 -8.21 -7.93
N GLY A 59 8.58 -9.49 -8.24
CA GLY A 59 9.94 -9.99 -8.41
C GLY A 59 10.58 -9.45 -9.69
N LEU A 60 11.83 -9.02 -9.56
CA LEU A 60 12.65 -8.45 -10.63
C LEU A 60 13.83 -9.37 -10.95
N THR A 61 14.31 -9.27 -12.18
CA THR A 61 15.63 -9.72 -12.60
C THR A 61 16.41 -8.49 -13.03
N VAL A 62 17.42 -8.14 -12.26
CA VAL A 62 18.29 -6.98 -12.49
C VAL A 62 19.49 -7.45 -13.29
N ARG A 63 19.68 -6.86 -14.46
CA ARG A 63 20.83 -7.12 -15.33
C ARG A 63 21.93 -6.13 -14.97
N THR A 64 23.10 -6.62 -14.59
CA THR A 64 24.28 -5.80 -14.36
C THR A 64 25.34 -6.06 -15.41
N LEU A 65 26.12 -5.03 -15.72
CA LEU A 65 27.28 -5.05 -16.61
C LEU A 65 28.46 -4.53 -15.79
N ASP A 66 29.47 -5.36 -15.55
CA ASP A 66 30.61 -5.05 -14.65
C ASP A 66 30.15 -4.53 -13.27
N GLY A 67 29.09 -5.14 -12.73
CA GLY A 67 28.50 -4.77 -11.44
C GLY A 67 27.59 -3.54 -11.46
N GLN A 68 27.50 -2.79 -12.56
CA GLN A 68 26.58 -1.65 -12.70
C GLN A 68 25.23 -2.07 -13.29
N VAL A 69 24.13 -1.55 -12.75
CA VAL A 69 22.79 -1.91 -13.21
C VAL A 69 22.51 -1.34 -14.61
N ALA A 70 22.31 -2.22 -15.59
CA ALA A 70 22.06 -1.86 -16.98
C ALA A 70 20.61 -2.10 -17.43
N GLY A 71 19.82 -2.88 -16.69
CA GLY A 71 18.45 -3.17 -17.08
C GLY A 71 17.65 -3.91 -16.02
N ILE A 72 16.33 -3.86 -16.15
CA ILE A 72 15.39 -4.50 -15.25
C ILE A 72 14.33 -5.24 -16.08
N ALA A 73 14.14 -6.51 -15.76
CA ALA A 73 13.07 -7.36 -16.27
C ALA A 73 12.27 -7.94 -15.11
N GLY A 74 11.09 -8.51 -15.38
CA GLY A 74 10.34 -9.24 -14.36
C GLY A 74 10.94 -10.64 -14.19
N ASN A 75 10.95 -11.15 -12.96
CA ASN A 75 11.34 -12.52 -12.71
C ASN A 75 10.23 -13.48 -13.22
N PRO A 76 10.49 -14.33 -14.23
CA PRO A 76 9.48 -15.22 -14.80
C PRO A 76 8.99 -16.28 -13.80
N LEU A 77 9.83 -16.64 -12.82
CA LEU A 77 9.51 -17.63 -11.79
C LEU A 77 8.62 -17.05 -10.68
N HIS A 78 8.50 -15.72 -10.59
CA HIS A 78 7.86 -15.08 -9.46
C HIS A 78 6.32 -15.13 -9.58
N PRO A 79 5.58 -15.64 -8.58
CA PRO A 79 4.16 -15.97 -8.73
C PRO A 79 3.23 -14.75 -8.88
N VAL A 80 3.66 -13.60 -8.36
CA VAL A 80 2.91 -12.33 -8.44
C VAL A 80 2.82 -11.81 -9.87
N ASN A 81 3.95 -11.78 -10.57
CA ASN A 81 4.09 -11.05 -11.83
C ASN A 81 4.48 -11.91 -13.03
N ARG A 82 5.01 -13.13 -12.82
CA ARG A 82 5.30 -14.10 -13.89
C ARG A 82 6.07 -13.49 -15.07
N GLY A 83 7.07 -12.67 -14.76
CA GLY A 83 7.88 -11.96 -15.74
C GLY A 83 7.31 -10.62 -16.24
N ALA A 84 6.03 -10.34 -16.04
CA ALA A 84 5.43 -9.05 -16.39
C ALA A 84 5.85 -7.94 -15.43
N LEU A 85 5.81 -6.69 -15.90
CA LEU A 85 6.10 -5.50 -15.11
C LEU A 85 5.13 -4.36 -15.46
N CYS A 86 4.88 -3.48 -14.49
CA CYS A 86 4.20 -2.20 -14.72
C CYS A 86 5.22 -1.08 -15.01
N PRO A 87 4.79 0.10 -15.52
CA PRO A 87 5.70 1.20 -15.85
C PRO A 87 6.62 1.61 -14.69
N LYS A 88 6.13 1.59 -13.45
CA LYS A 88 6.89 1.94 -12.24
C LYS A 88 8.19 1.13 -12.13
N ALA A 89 8.15 -0.17 -12.41
CA ALA A 89 9.33 -1.02 -12.28
C ALA A 89 10.49 -0.55 -13.18
N PHE A 90 10.21 0.00 -14.36
CA PHE A 90 11.24 0.56 -15.24
C PHE A 90 11.81 1.89 -14.72
N GLY A 91 11.01 2.67 -13.99
CA GLY A 91 11.46 3.89 -13.31
C GLY A 91 12.50 3.65 -12.20
N ALA A 92 12.74 2.40 -11.82
CA ALA A 92 13.73 2.04 -10.80
C ALA A 92 15.15 2.48 -11.13
N LEU A 93 15.54 2.43 -12.40
CA LEU A 93 16.83 2.94 -12.87
C LEU A 93 16.96 4.45 -12.61
N GLN A 94 15.85 5.18 -12.74
CA GLN A 94 15.82 6.61 -12.47
C GLN A 94 15.91 6.91 -10.98
N LEU A 95 15.56 5.98 -10.08
CA LEU A 95 15.81 6.13 -8.64
C LEU A 95 17.28 5.88 -8.31
N LEU A 96 17.85 4.81 -8.85
CA LEU A 96 19.26 4.46 -8.59
C LEU A 96 20.21 5.56 -9.08
N TYR A 97 19.99 6.04 -10.30
CA TYR A 97 20.83 7.04 -10.98
C TYR A 97 20.25 8.45 -10.91
N ASP A 98 19.36 8.74 -9.95
CA ASP A 98 18.86 10.11 -9.76
C ASP A 98 20.03 11.05 -9.41
N PRO A 99 20.30 12.08 -10.22
CA PRO A 99 21.40 13.02 -9.98
C PRO A 99 21.24 13.84 -8.70
N ASN A 100 20.03 13.92 -8.14
CA ASN A 100 19.71 14.65 -6.92
C ASN A 100 19.87 13.79 -5.65
N ARG A 101 20.34 12.54 -5.76
CA ARG A 101 20.64 11.71 -4.59
C ARG A 101 21.72 12.34 -3.72
N LEU A 102 21.51 12.22 -2.42
CA LEU A 102 22.49 12.60 -1.43
C LEU A 102 23.65 11.61 -1.49
N ARG A 103 24.86 12.16 -1.46
CA ARG A 103 26.10 11.38 -1.62
C ARG A 103 26.65 10.84 -0.30
N GLY A 104 26.11 11.30 0.83
CA GLY A 104 26.52 10.94 2.19
C GLY A 104 25.75 11.75 3.24
N PRO A 105 26.02 11.54 4.53
CA PRO A 105 25.33 12.23 5.62
C PRO A 105 25.47 13.75 5.56
N MET A 106 24.42 14.46 5.95
CA MET A 106 24.41 15.92 5.98
C MET A 106 23.80 16.44 7.27
N VAL A 107 24.33 17.55 7.79
CA VAL A 107 23.79 18.24 8.96
C VAL A 107 23.48 19.69 8.61
N ARG A 108 22.46 20.24 9.26
CA ARG A 108 22.07 21.64 9.10
C ARG A 108 22.73 22.53 10.14
N ASP A 109 23.28 23.65 9.71
CA ASP A 109 23.85 24.68 10.59
C ASP A 109 22.75 25.52 11.29
N GLY A 110 22.13 24.97 12.33
CA GLY A 110 21.04 25.62 13.06
C GLY A 110 19.72 25.67 12.27
N LYS A 111 18.64 26.19 12.88
CA LYS A 111 17.26 26.03 12.36
C LYS A 111 16.98 26.62 10.97
N ARG A 112 17.86 27.49 10.45
CA ARG A 112 17.75 28.09 9.09
C ARG A 112 19.05 28.01 8.29
N GLY A 113 20.01 27.20 8.73
CA GLY A 113 21.30 27.06 8.06
C GLY A 113 21.27 26.26 6.77
N ARG A 114 22.41 26.29 6.09
CA ARG A 114 22.71 25.42 4.95
C ARG A 114 23.08 24.03 5.46
N PHE A 115 22.99 23.04 4.57
CA PHE A 115 23.48 21.70 4.84
C PHE A 115 24.99 21.64 4.57
N ARG A 116 25.73 21.02 5.48
CA ARG A 116 27.14 20.64 5.31
C ARG A 116 27.28 19.11 5.32
N PRO A 117 28.11 18.52 4.45
CA PRO A 117 28.40 17.10 4.51
C PRO A 117 29.20 16.77 5.77
N ILE A 118 28.95 15.61 6.36
CA ILE A 118 29.68 15.09 7.53
C ILE A 118 29.99 13.60 7.36
N GLY A 119 30.95 13.10 8.14
CA GLY A 119 31.24 11.67 8.19
C GLY A 119 30.14 10.88 8.91
N TRP A 120 30.02 9.59 8.59
CA TRP A 120 29.05 8.70 9.23
C TRP A 120 29.23 8.60 10.75
N ASP A 121 30.46 8.59 11.26
CA ASP A 121 30.72 8.45 12.69
C ASP A 121 30.25 9.69 13.47
N GLU A 122 30.47 10.90 12.93
CA GLU A 122 29.92 12.15 13.49
C GLU A 122 28.39 12.11 13.46
N ALA A 123 27.80 11.74 12.33
CA ALA A 123 26.35 11.70 12.13
C ALA A 123 25.66 10.72 13.10
N LEU A 124 26.21 9.52 13.25
CA LEU A 124 25.69 8.49 14.16
C LEU A 124 25.96 8.84 15.63
N GLY A 125 27.07 9.50 15.92
CA GLY A 125 27.36 10.08 17.24
C GLY A 125 26.32 11.12 17.65
N MET A 126 25.90 12.01 16.74
CA MET A 126 24.85 12.99 17.00
C MET A 126 23.50 12.32 17.30
N ALA A 127 23.08 11.38 16.45
CA ALA A 127 21.81 10.67 16.64
C ALA A 127 21.80 9.84 17.94
N THR A 128 22.84 9.04 18.17
CA THR A 128 22.97 8.20 19.37
C THR A 128 23.08 9.04 20.63
N GLY A 129 23.89 10.11 20.61
CA GLY A 129 24.06 11.01 21.74
C GLY A 129 22.75 11.65 22.18
N ARG A 130 21.94 12.11 21.22
CA ARG A 130 20.61 12.66 21.53
C ARG A 130 19.65 11.62 22.11
N LEU A 131 19.65 10.41 21.57
CA LEU A 131 18.82 9.30 22.09
C LEU A 131 19.25 8.88 23.50
N ALA A 132 20.56 8.79 23.76
CA ALA A 132 21.11 8.49 25.08
C ALA A 132 20.76 9.57 26.10
N GLU A 133 20.84 10.85 25.73
CA GLU A 133 20.45 11.98 26.56
C GLU A 133 18.97 11.90 26.98
N LEU A 134 18.07 11.62 26.03
CA LEU A 134 16.63 11.48 26.32
C LEU A 134 16.35 10.30 27.27
N ARG A 135 17.01 9.16 27.06
CA ARG A 135 16.88 8.01 27.98
C ARG A 135 17.42 8.33 29.38
N ALA A 136 18.58 8.98 29.49
CA ALA A 136 19.18 9.36 30.77
C ALA A 136 18.27 10.32 31.56
N LYS A 137 17.55 11.20 30.87
CA LYS A 137 16.55 12.11 31.47
C LYS A 137 15.20 11.44 31.78
N GLY A 138 15.03 10.16 31.49
CA GLY A 138 13.76 9.46 31.68
C GLY A 138 12.66 9.88 30.68
N LEU A 139 13.04 10.40 29.51
CA LEU A 139 12.14 10.90 28.47
C LEU A 139 12.14 10.06 27.17
N PRO A 140 12.28 8.71 27.19
CA PRO A 140 12.31 7.93 25.95
C PRO A 140 11.02 8.04 25.14
N HIS A 141 9.87 8.23 25.80
CA HIS A 141 8.57 8.41 25.16
C HIS A 141 8.49 9.66 24.26
N THR A 142 9.41 10.62 24.41
CA THR A 142 9.42 11.85 23.60
C THR A 142 10.08 11.69 22.22
N LEU A 143 10.65 10.52 21.91
CA LEU A 143 11.06 10.14 20.56
C LEU A 143 9.83 9.70 19.77
N ALA A 144 9.60 10.24 18.58
CA ALA A 144 8.63 9.71 17.62
C ALA A 144 9.34 9.21 16.36
N VAL A 145 8.89 8.07 15.83
CA VAL A 145 9.38 7.50 14.57
C VAL A 145 8.20 7.39 13.61
N LEU A 146 8.26 8.13 12.51
CA LEU A 146 7.28 8.09 11.45
C LEU A 146 7.81 7.22 10.32
N GLY A 147 7.21 6.05 10.15
CA GLY A 147 7.52 5.10 9.10
C GLY A 147 6.53 5.17 7.94
N GLY A 148 7.00 5.46 6.73
CA GLY A 148 6.19 5.41 5.50
C GLY A 148 6.22 4.06 4.77
N GLN A 149 6.68 4.07 3.51
CA GLN A 149 6.54 2.98 2.53
C GLN A 149 7.74 2.00 2.56
N TYR A 150 7.72 1.02 3.47
CA TYR A 150 8.68 -0.10 3.51
C TYR A 150 7.95 -1.41 3.85
N ARG A 151 8.56 -2.58 3.69
CA ARG A 151 7.89 -3.85 3.93
C ARG A 151 8.81 -4.78 4.70
N GLY A 152 8.23 -5.86 5.21
CA GLY A 152 8.99 -6.95 5.78
C GLY A 152 9.67 -6.64 7.11
N SER A 153 10.74 -7.35 7.38
CA SER A 153 11.48 -7.37 8.65
C SER A 153 12.01 -6.02 9.08
N ARG A 154 12.10 -5.05 8.16
CA ARG A 154 12.45 -3.68 8.48
C ARG A 154 11.41 -2.96 9.35
N ASP A 155 10.12 -3.26 9.16
CA ASP A 155 9.07 -2.79 10.07
C ASP A 155 9.17 -3.44 11.44
N THR A 156 9.50 -4.73 11.45
CA THR A 156 9.77 -5.50 12.66
C THR A 156 10.91 -4.89 13.44
N LEU A 157 12.03 -4.51 12.79
CA LEU A 157 13.17 -3.88 13.45
C LEU A 157 12.84 -2.54 14.09
N TRP A 158 12.10 -1.66 13.40
CA TRP A 158 11.68 -0.39 13.99
C TRP A 158 10.68 -0.57 15.14
N THR A 159 9.74 -1.52 15.03
CA THR A 159 8.83 -1.88 16.12
C THR A 159 9.62 -2.37 17.34
N ARG A 160 10.56 -3.27 17.11
CA ARG A 160 11.47 -3.82 18.11
C ARG A 160 12.32 -2.73 18.75
N PHE A 161 12.81 -1.79 17.95
CA PHE A 161 13.62 -0.67 18.42
C PHE A 161 12.81 0.25 19.32
N ALA A 162 11.58 0.58 18.93
CA ALA A 162 10.67 1.37 19.75
C ALA A 162 10.39 0.72 21.11
N GLN A 163 10.14 -0.60 21.12
CA GLN A 163 9.94 -1.37 22.35
C GLN A 163 11.19 -1.41 23.25
N ALA A 164 12.37 -1.69 22.68
CA ALA A 164 13.62 -1.76 23.44
C ALA A 164 14.04 -0.37 23.96
N TYR A 165 13.89 0.66 23.13
CA TYR A 165 14.20 2.04 23.46
C TYR A 165 13.18 2.67 24.42
N GLY A 166 11.96 2.15 24.50
CA GLY A 166 10.93 2.68 25.40
C GLY A 166 10.10 3.81 24.84
N THR A 167 9.92 3.90 23.52
CA THR A 167 8.98 4.85 22.95
C THR A 167 7.70 4.15 22.48
N PRO A 168 6.52 4.63 22.86
CA PRO A 168 5.26 4.12 22.30
C PRO A 168 5.00 4.66 20.89
N ASN A 169 5.80 5.63 20.42
CA ASN A 169 5.51 6.46 19.25
C ASN A 169 6.16 5.96 17.95
N TYR A 170 5.97 4.68 17.63
CA TYR A 170 6.18 4.20 16.26
C TYR A 170 4.88 4.32 15.47
N ILE A 171 4.83 5.25 14.53
CA ILE A 171 3.62 5.68 13.83
C ILE A 171 3.78 5.38 12.34
N ARG A 172 2.88 4.55 11.81
CA ARG A 172 2.92 4.16 10.40
C ARG A 172 2.10 5.15 9.56
N VAL A 173 2.70 5.67 8.51
CA VAL A 173 2.13 6.67 7.60
C VAL A 173 1.85 6.02 6.24
N ARG A 174 0.74 5.25 6.15
CA ARG A 174 0.34 4.57 4.91
C ARG A 174 -1.13 4.80 4.62
N CYS A 175 -1.46 5.04 3.34
CA CYS A 175 -2.84 5.21 2.91
C CYS A 175 -3.58 3.87 2.70
N LEU A 176 -2.83 2.78 2.49
CA LEU A 176 -3.31 1.41 2.35
C LEU A 176 -2.31 0.51 3.07
N HIS A 177 -2.77 -0.26 4.05
CA HIS A 177 -1.97 -1.21 4.80
C HIS A 177 -2.25 -2.62 4.24
N PRO A 178 -1.45 -3.15 3.30
CA PRO A 178 -1.65 -4.52 2.81
C PRO A 178 -1.38 -5.57 3.90
N GLU A 179 -0.76 -5.17 5.01
CA GLU A 179 -0.36 -6.06 6.10
C GLU A 179 -1.41 -6.13 7.24
N GLU A 180 -2.37 -5.20 7.27
CA GLU A 180 -3.48 -5.20 8.24
C GLU A 180 -4.81 -5.45 7.52
N PRO A 181 -5.73 -6.26 8.08
CA PRO A 181 -7.05 -6.43 7.50
C PRO A 181 -7.82 -5.11 7.51
N ALA A 182 -8.69 -4.91 6.52
CA ALA A 182 -9.68 -3.85 6.59
C ALA A 182 -10.49 -3.98 7.90
N LEU A 183 -10.73 -2.84 8.55
CA LEU A 183 -11.43 -2.80 9.85
C LEU A 183 -12.78 -3.55 9.81
N ALA A 184 -13.51 -3.47 8.69
CA ALA A 184 -14.76 -4.22 8.52
C ALA A 184 -14.56 -5.75 8.58
N HIS A 185 -13.46 -6.29 8.04
CA HIS A 185 -13.15 -7.72 8.12
C HIS A 185 -12.92 -8.13 9.59
N ARG A 186 -12.20 -7.32 10.37
CA ARG A 186 -12.03 -7.57 11.81
C ARG A 186 -13.36 -7.52 12.56
N LEU A 187 -14.20 -6.51 12.29
CA LEU A 187 -15.46 -6.31 13.00
C LEU A 187 -16.54 -7.35 12.66
N MET A 188 -16.57 -7.86 11.43
CA MET A 188 -17.64 -8.74 10.92
C MET A 188 -17.23 -10.20 10.72
N GLN A 189 -15.94 -10.47 10.52
CA GLN A 189 -15.39 -11.82 10.37
C GLN A 189 -14.39 -12.20 11.48
N GLY A 190 -13.95 -11.26 12.32
CA GLY A 190 -12.98 -11.50 13.40
C GLY A 190 -11.56 -11.76 12.90
N VAL A 191 -11.32 -11.68 11.59
CA VAL A 191 -9.99 -11.95 11.01
C VAL A 191 -9.01 -10.84 11.36
N THR A 192 -7.82 -11.24 11.79
CA THR A 192 -6.69 -10.36 12.14
C THR A 192 -5.63 -10.33 11.05
N THR A 193 -5.74 -11.20 10.04
CA THR A 193 -4.86 -11.26 8.87
C THR A 193 -5.55 -10.66 7.63
N PRO A 194 -4.78 -10.07 6.69
CA PRO A 194 -5.32 -9.58 5.43
C PRO A 194 -6.10 -10.66 4.66
N LEU A 195 -7.21 -10.29 4.03
CA LEU A 195 -7.96 -11.17 3.14
C LEU A 195 -7.41 -11.09 1.72
N GLY A 196 -7.34 -12.24 1.05
CA GLY A 196 -7.10 -12.36 -0.38
C GLY A 196 -8.41 -12.31 -1.16
N TYR A 197 -8.44 -11.58 -2.26
CA TYR A 197 -9.51 -11.67 -3.26
C TYR A 197 -9.02 -12.57 -4.40
N ASP A 198 -9.67 -13.72 -4.63
CA ASP A 198 -9.31 -14.62 -5.73
C ASP A 198 -9.89 -14.12 -7.05
N LEU A 199 -9.28 -13.07 -7.60
CA LEU A 199 -9.71 -12.44 -8.84
C LEU A 199 -9.57 -13.37 -10.06
N ARG A 200 -8.66 -14.36 -9.99
CA ARG A 200 -8.44 -15.34 -11.07
C ARG A 200 -9.57 -16.37 -11.12
N GLY A 201 -10.09 -16.77 -9.96
CA GLY A 201 -11.22 -17.69 -9.85
C GLY A 201 -12.59 -17.05 -10.07
N ALA A 202 -12.70 -15.72 -9.90
CA ALA A 202 -13.97 -15.00 -9.98
C ALA A 202 -14.60 -15.05 -11.39
N ARG A 203 -15.94 -14.99 -11.44
CA ARG A 203 -16.75 -14.81 -12.65
C ARG A 203 -17.45 -13.46 -12.67
N CYS A 204 -17.72 -12.88 -11.50
CA CYS A 204 -18.20 -11.51 -11.37
C CYS A 204 -17.37 -10.76 -10.33
N ILE A 205 -16.90 -9.56 -10.70
CA ILE A 205 -16.18 -8.67 -9.81
C ILE A 205 -16.97 -7.36 -9.74
N LEU A 206 -17.40 -6.98 -8.54
CA LEU A 206 -17.94 -5.65 -8.25
C LEU A 206 -16.90 -4.86 -7.46
N SER A 207 -16.44 -3.75 -8.03
CA SER A 207 -15.39 -2.89 -7.46
C SER A 207 -15.95 -1.52 -7.09
N PHE A 208 -15.79 -1.10 -5.84
CA PHE A 208 -16.17 0.23 -5.34
C PHE A 208 -14.98 1.18 -5.33
N GLY A 209 -14.80 1.87 -6.46
CA GLY A 209 -13.84 2.95 -6.71
C GLY A 209 -12.37 2.55 -6.57
N VAL A 210 -12.12 1.25 -6.55
CA VAL A 210 -10.80 0.65 -6.53
C VAL A 210 -10.21 0.66 -7.93
N GLY A 211 -9.12 1.39 -8.15
CA GLY A 211 -8.38 1.40 -9.42
C GLY A 211 -7.62 0.10 -9.66
N LEU A 212 -8.34 -1.01 -9.89
CA LEU A 212 -7.82 -2.37 -10.09
C LEU A 212 -6.72 -2.42 -11.17
N LEU A 213 -6.96 -1.79 -12.31
CA LEU A 213 -6.02 -1.71 -13.44
C LEU A 213 -5.18 -0.42 -13.42
N GLU A 214 -5.13 0.27 -12.28
CA GLU A 214 -4.37 1.50 -12.08
C GLU A 214 -3.30 1.32 -10.99
N SER A 215 -3.51 1.87 -9.80
CA SER A 215 -2.51 1.89 -8.73
C SER A 215 -2.93 1.10 -7.49
N TRP A 216 -4.00 0.30 -7.56
CA TRP A 216 -4.46 -0.45 -6.40
C TRP A 216 -3.51 -1.60 -6.07
N LEU A 217 -3.00 -1.60 -4.84
CA LEU A 217 -2.13 -2.60 -4.22
C LEU A 217 -1.06 -3.19 -5.18
N GLY A 218 -1.36 -4.28 -5.88
CA GLY A 218 -0.49 -4.91 -6.88
C GLY A 218 -1.09 -4.92 -8.29
N PRO A 219 -0.86 -3.87 -9.11
CA PRO A 219 -1.53 -3.73 -10.41
C PRO A 219 -1.13 -4.80 -11.43
N VAL A 220 0.07 -5.39 -11.33
CA VAL A 220 0.51 -6.45 -12.25
C VAL A 220 -0.26 -7.75 -12.00
N ASN A 221 -0.34 -8.21 -10.74
CA ASN A 221 -1.12 -9.40 -10.39
C ASN A 221 -2.59 -9.24 -10.78
N VAL A 222 -3.17 -8.07 -10.52
CA VAL A 222 -4.56 -7.75 -10.89
C VAL A 222 -4.74 -7.71 -12.41
N SER A 223 -3.79 -7.16 -13.16
CA SER A 223 -3.84 -7.15 -14.63
C SER A 223 -3.76 -8.57 -15.22
N LEU A 224 -2.93 -9.44 -14.65
CA LEU A 224 -2.87 -10.86 -15.04
C LEU A 224 -4.18 -11.59 -14.71
N ALA A 225 -4.76 -11.33 -13.53
CA ALA A 225 -6.06 -11.89 -13.17
C ALA A 225 -7.17 -11.41 -14.12
N PHE A 226 -7.18 -10.12 -14.46
CA PHE A 226 -8.11 -9.55 -15.41
C PHE A 226 -7.92 -10.13 -16.82
N ALA A 227 -6.69 -10.36 -17.28
CA ALA A 227 -6.43 -11.01 -18.57
C ALA A 227 -7.04 -12.42 -18.60
N GLY A 228 -6.86 -13.20 -17.52
CA GLY A 228 -7.50 -14.51 -17.36
C GLY A 228 -9.03 -14.43 -17.35
N LEU A 229 -9.61 -13.45 -16.66
CA LEU A 229 -11.06 -13.20 -16.63
C LEU A 229 -11.64 -12.92 -18.03
N ARG A 230 -10.84 -12.32 -18.93
CA ARG A 230 -11.28 -11.91 -20.28
C ARG A 230 -11.03 -12.92 -21.38
N GLY A 231 -9.94 -13.69 -21.29
CA GLY A 231 -9.47 -14.54 -22.39
C GLY A 231 -8.88 -15.88 -21.97
N GLY A 232 -9.09 -16.33 -20.73
CA GLY A 232 -8.78 -17.70 -20.34
C GLY A 232 -9.78 -18.71 -20.91
N ASP A 233 -9.53 -20.00 -20.67
CA ASP A 233 -10.34 -21.12 -21.20
C ASP A 233 -11.77 -21.21 -20.63
N GLY A 234 -12.13 -20.32 -19.71
CA GLY A 234 -13.44 -20.26 -19.07
C GLY A 234 -14.40 -19.24 -19.70
N PRO A 235 -15.68 -19.23 -19.28
CA PRO A 235 -16.62 -18.21 -19.71
C PRO A 235 -16.10 -16.83 -19.29
N ARG A 236 -16.20 -15.86 -20.21
CA ARG A 236 -15.78 -14.48 -19.99
C ARG A 236 -16.46 -13.91 -18.73
N GLY A 237 -15.66 -13.56 -17.73
CA GLY A 237 -16.17 -12.96 -16.51
C GLY A 237 -16.57 -11.49 -16.70
N ARG A 238 -17.40 -11.01 -15.77
CA ARG A 238 -17.97 -9.66 -15.74
C ARG A 238 -17.30 -8.79 -14.68
N LEU A 239 -16.90 -7.58 -15.07
CA LEU A 239 -16.38 -6.54 -14.18
C LEU A 239 -17.38 -5.37 -14.14
N ILE A 240 -17.90 -5.08 -12.95
CA ILE A 240 -18.74 -3.92 -12.65
C ILE A 240 -17.92 -2.96 -11.79
N HIS A 241 -17.72 -1.73 -12.24
CA HIS A 241 -16.88 -0.74 -11.56
C HIS A 241 -17.67 0.50 -11.19
N VAL A 242 -17.80 0.75 -9.89
CA VAL A 242 -18.51 1.89 -9.31
C VAL A 242 -17.49 2.98 -9.02
N ASP A 243 -17.56 4.12 -9.70
CA ASP A 243 -16.60 5.22 -9.53
C ASP A 243 -17.16 6.51 -10.14
N PRO A 244 -17.08 7.68 -9.48
CA PRO A 244 -17.45 8.96 -10.10
C PRO A 244 -16.69 9.26 -11.40
N ARG A 245 -15.48 8.70 -11.54
CA ARG A 245 -14.59 8.87 -12.69
C ARG A 245 -14.60 7.61 -13.55
N ARG A 246 -14.62 7.78 -14.87
CA ARG A 246 -14.37 6.71 -15.82
C ARG A 246 -12.88 6.40 -15.92
N SER A 247 -12.33 5.83 -14.84
CA SER A 247 -10.93 5.41 -14.69
C SER A 247 -10.51 4.35 -15.72
N HIS A 248 -9.22 3.98 -15.78
CA HIS A 248 -8.78 2.88 -16.66
C HIS A 248 -9.51 1.56 -16.36
N THR A 249 -9.82 1.33 -15.08
CA THR A 249 -10.63 0.18 -14.67
C THR A 249 -12.04 0.28 -15.23
N ALA A 250 -12.69 1.45 -15.11
CA ALA A 250 -14.02 1.70 -15.65
C ALA A 250 -14.09 1.56 -17.19
N LEU A 251 -13.05 2.00 -17.91
CA LEU A 251 -12.94 1.87 -19.37
C LEU A 251 -12.88 0.41 -19.83
N LYS A 252 -12.39 -0.49 -18.98
CA LYS A 252 -12.28 -1.93 -19.25
C LYS A 252 -13.38 -2.77 -18.56
N ALA A 253 -14.22 -2.14 -17.75
CA ALA A 253 -15.37 -2.76 -17.11
C ALA A 253 -16.50 -3.00 -18.12
N ASP A 254 -17.31 -4.03 -17.88
CA ASP A 254 -18.53 -4.27 -18.68
C ASP A 254 -19.63 -3.26 -18.31
N ARG A 255 -19.59 -2.76 -17.07
CA ARG A 255 -20.47 -1.69 -16.59
C ARG A 255 -19.69 -0.71 -15.73
N TRP A 256 -19.70 0.57 -16.12
CA TRP A 256 -19.28 1.68 -15.28
C TRP A 256 -20.51 2.29 -14.59
N VAL A 257 -20.45 2.45 -13.27
CA VAL A 257 -21.52 3.04 -12.46
C VAL A 257 -21.02 4.37 -11.88
N PRO A 258 -21.40 5.52 -12.47
CA PRO A 258 -20.96 6.84 -12.02
C PRO A 258 -21.68 7.24 -10.73
N ILE A 259 -21.10 6.89 -9.58
CA ILE A 259 -21.69 7.20 -8.27
C ILE A 259 -21.36 8.62 -7.81
N VAL A 260 -22.27 9.23 -7.06
CA VAL A 260 -22.00 10.42 -6.25
C VAL A 260 -20.90 10.10 -5.21
N PRO A 261 -19.81 10.87 -5.11
CA PRO A 261 -18.76 10.62 -4.12
C PRO A 261 -19.29 10.62 -2.68
N GLY A 262 -18.91 9.61 -1.90
CA GLY A 262 -19.30 9.46 -0.50
C GLY A 262 -20.60 8.68 -0.27
N THR A 263 -21.26 8.18 -1.32
CA THR A 263 -22.52 7.43 -1.19
C THR A 263 -22.36 5.92 -1.48
N ASP A 264 -21.13 5.41 -1.51
CA ASP A 264 -20.81 4.01 -1.84
C ASP A 264 -21.51 3.00 -0.92
N GLY A 265 -21.54 3.27 0.39
CA GLY A 265 -22.23 2.41 1.36
C GLY A 265 -23.74 2.39 1.15
N ILE A 266 -24.35 3.52 0.77
CA ILE A 266 -25.78 3.61 0.44
C ILE A 266 -26.10 2.77 -0.80
N LEU A 267 -25.25 2.82 -1.83
CA LEU A 267 -25.42 1.97 -3.02
C LEU A 267 -25.29 0.49 -2.67
N ALA A 268 -24.31 0.12 -1.84
CA ALA A 268 -24.14 -1.26 -1.39
C ALA A 268 -25.39 -1.77 -0.64
N LEU A 269 -25.98 -0.97 0.24
CA LEU A 269 -27.22 -1.30 0.95
C LEU A 269 -28.43 -1.37 0.01
N GLY A 270 -28.48 -0.57 -1.06
CA GLY A 270 -29.48 -0.71 -2.11
C GLY A 270 -29.33 -2.00 -2.93
N ILE A 271 -28.10 -2.43 -3.21
CA ILE A 271 -27.84 -3.73 -3.86
C ILE A 271 -28.26 -4.87 -2.91
N ALA A 272 -27.95 -4.76 -1.62
CA ALA A 272 -28.42 -5.70 -0.59
C ALA A 272 -29.95 -5.76 -0.53
N ASN A 273 -30.64 -4.61 -0.62
CA ASN A 273 -32.10 -4.53 -0.67
C ASN A 273 -32.65 -5.33 -1.86
N ALA A 274 -32.09 -5.15 -3.05
CA ALA A 274 -32.49 -5.90 -4.23
C ALA A 274 -32.24 -7.41 -4.09
N LEU A 275 -31.08 -7.82 -3.55
CA LEU A 275 -30.76 -9.23 -3.30
C LEU A 275 -31.75 -9.89 -2.33
N ILE A 276 -32.06 -9.21 -1.22
CA ILE A 276 -32.97 -9.71 -0.18
C ILE A 276 -34.40 -9.77 -0.69
N ARG A 277 -34.87 -8.69 -1.34
CA ARG A 277 -36.27 -8.56 -1.80
C ARG A 277 -36.61 -9.53 -2.92
N GLU A 278 -35.66 -9.83 -3.82
CA GLU A 278 -35.82 -10.86 -4.86
C GLU A 278 -35.47 -12.29 -4.36
N GLY A 279 -35.01 -12.44 -3.12
CA GLY A 279 -34.64 -13.73 -2.54
C GLY A 279 -33.40 -14.37 -3.20
N LEU A 280 -32.51 -13.55 -3.76
CA LEU A 280 -31.32 -13.95 -4.53
C LEU A 280 -30.05 -14.13 -3.70
N TYR A 281 -30.09 -13.83 -2.40
CA TYR A 281 -28.97 -14.06 -1.49
C TYR A 281 -28.80 -15.56 -1.19
N ASP A 282 -27.59 -15.93 -0.76
CA ASP A 282 -27.23 -17.29 -0.36
C ASP A 282 -27.87 -17.63 0.99
N ARG A 283 -29.07 -18.23 0.93
CA ARG A 283 -29.87 -18.54 2.13
C ARG A 283 -29.15 -19.52 3.06
N GLU A 284 -28.54 -20.55 2.51
CA GLU A 284 -27.82 -21.55 3.28
C GLU A 284 -26.68 -20.90 4.08
N PHE A 285 -25.87 -20.06 3.42
CA PHE A 285 -24.80 -19.35 4.12
C PHE A 285 -25.36 -18.40 5.20
N VAL A 286 -26.40 -17.63 4.88
CA VAL A 286 -26.98 -16.66 5.81
C VAL A 286 -27.56 -17.36 7.05
N GLU A 287 -28.33 -18.43 6.88
CA GLU A 287 -28.98 -19.14 7.99
C GLU A 287 -27.96 -19.87 8.88
N GLN A 288 -26.96 -20.53 8.28
CA GLN A 288 -26.03 -21.37 9.03
C GLN A 288 -24.84 -20.60 9.59
N HIS A 289 -24.36 -19.58 8.88
CA HIS A 289 -23.06 -18.96 9.15
C HIS A 289 -23.11 -17.46 9.45
N THR A 290 -24.28 -16.87 9.71
CA THR A 290 -24.38 -15.44 10.07
C THR A 290 -25.12 -15.19 11.38
N VAL A 291 -24.92 -14.00 11.95
CA VAL A 291 -25.64 -13.45 13.12
C VAL A 291 -26.06 -12.01 12.85
N GLY A 292 -27.22 -11.61 13.35
CA GLY A 292 -27.77 -10.26 13.19
C GLY A 292 -28.42 -9.99 11.84
N PHE A 293 -28.70 -11.04 11.05
CA PHE A 293 -29.45 -10.90 9.79
C PHE A 293 -30.94 -10.63 10.03
N GLU A 294 -31.61 -11.52 10.77
CA GLU A 294 -32.96 -11.31 11.31
C GLU A 294 -32.89 -10.59 12.67
N GLU A 295 -34.03 -10.13 13.18
CA GLU A 295 -34.14 -9.62 14.56
C GLU A 295 -33.75 -10.68 15.59
N TRP A 296 -33.25 -10.23 16.73
CA TRP A 296 -32.93 -11.12 17.84
C TRP A 296 -33.24 -10.46 19.19
N VAL A 297 -33.30 -11.28 20.22
CA VAL A 297 -33.41 -10.83 21.62
C VAL A 297 -32.09 -11.18 22.31
N ASP A 298 -31.48 -10.22 22.98
CA ASP A 298 -30.23 -10.47 23.70
C ASP A 298 -30.47 -11.17 25.07
N ALA A 299 -29.38 -11.47 25.77
CA ALA A 299 -29.44 -12.11 27.08
C ALA A 299 -30.15 -11.25 28.16
N ARG A 300 -30.36 -9.95 27.91
CA ARG A 300 -31.04 -9.02 28.81
C ARG A 300 -32.54 -8.90 28.48
N GLY A 301 -33.01 -9.59 27.43
CA GLY A 301 -34.39 -9.52 26.97
C GLY A 301 -34.68 -8.31 26.07
N GLU A 302 -33.65 -7.57 25.64
CA GLU A 302 -33.81 -6.44 24.73
C GLU A 302 -33.94 -6.94 23.28
N ARG A 303 -34.95 -6.44 22.57
CA ARG A 303 -35.16 -6.76 21.14
C ARG A 303 -34.30 -5.84 20.29
N HIS A 304 -33.53 -6.44 19.39
CA HIS A 304 -32.62 -5.75 18.50
C HIS A 304 -33.06 -5.87 17.04
N GLN A 305 -32.88 -4.79 16.28
CA GLN A 305 -33.19 -4.73 14.85
C GLN A 305 -32.22 -5.60 14.03
N GLY A 306 -32.75 -6.42 13.12
CA GLY A 306 -31.95 -7.19 12.17
C GLY A 306 -31.45 -6.36 10.98
N PHE A 307 -30.35 -6.80 10.34
CA PHE A 307 -29.83 -6.21 9.11
C PHE A 307 -30.86 -6.22 7.97
N LYS A 308 -31.64 -7.30 7.85
CA LYS A 308 -32.69 -7.43 6.83
C LYS A 308 -33.74 -6.33 6.96
N ASP A 309 -34.24 -6.09 8.18
CA ASP A 309 -35.26 -5.07 8.41
C ASP A 309 -34.70 -3.66 8.22
N LEU A 310 -33.47 -3.41 8.65
CA LEU A 310 -32.76 -2.16 8.37
C LEU A 310 -32.70 -1.90 6.85
N VAL A 311 -32.27 -2.89 6.07
CA VAL A 311 -32.10 -2.77 4.62
C VAL A 311 -33.43 -2.61 3.90
N LEU A 312 -34.45 -3.39 4.26
CA LEU A 312 -35.76 -3.35 3.63
C LEU A 312 -36.58 -2.11 4.01
N GLY A 313 -36.43 -1.63 5.25
CA GLY A 313 -37.12 -0.44 5.76
C GLY A 313 -36.53 0.86 5.24
N ASP A 314 -35.21 1.04 5.38
CA ASP A 314 -34.60 2.37 5.17
C ASP A 314 -34.06 2.56 3.76
N TYR A 315 -33.51 1.50 3.14
CA TYR A 315 -32.77 1.60 1.88
C TYR A 315 -33.64 1.24 0.67
N GLY A 316 -34.83 1.84 0.61
CA GLY A 316 -35.72 1.72 -0.54
C GLY A 316 -35.05 2.19 -1.85
N LEU A 317 -35.20 1.42 -2.93
CA LEU A 317 -34.44 1.61 -4.17
C LEU A 317 -34.59 3.01 -4.78
N LEU A 318 -35.78 3.65 -4.69
CA LEU A 318 -35.99 5.02 -5.17
C LEU A 318 -35.20 6.04 -4.36
N ALA A 319 -35.15 5.89 -3.04
CA ALA A 319 -34.37 6.77 -2.17
C ALA A 319 -32.87 6.61 -2.43
N VAL A 320 -32.39 5.35 -2.48
CA VAL A 320 -31.00 5.03 -2.85
C VAL A 320 -30.64 5.63 -4.20
N SER A 321 -31.50 5.48 -5.21
CA SER A 321 -31.25 5.99 -6.56
C SER A 321 -31.10 7.51 -6.58
N ARG A 322 -31.98 8.23 -5.87
CA ARG A 322 -31.92 9.69 -5.74
C ARG A 322 -30.65 10.16 -5.03
N THR A 323 -30.22 9.50 -3.96
CA THR A 323 -29.03 9.91 -3.19
C THR A 323 -27.72 9.57 -3.90
N THR A 324 -27.64 8.38 -4.50
CA THR A 324 -26.41 7.89 -5.14
C THR A 324 -26.23 8.38 -6.58
N GLY A 325 -27.31 8.86 -7.20
CA GLY A 325 -27.37 9.17 -8.61
C GLY A 325 -27.34 7.94 -9.52
N VAL A 326 -27.46 6.73 -8.98
CA VAL A 326 -27.44 5.48 -9.74
C VAL A 326 -28.88 5.05 -10.06
N PRO A 327 -29.24 4.75 -11.33
CA PRO A 327 -30.59 4.33 -11.66
C PRO A 327 -31.02 3.04 -10.95
N VAL A 328 -32.27 2.97 -10.49
CA VAL A 328 -32.85 1.76 -9.86
C VAL A 328 -32.61 0.50 -10.67
N ARG A 329 -32.79 0.58 -11.99
CA ARG A 329 -32.53 -0.52 -12.92
C ARG A 329 -31.09 -1.05 -12.79
N THR A 330 -30.10 -0.16 -12.71
CA THR A 330 -28.68 -0.53 -12.57
C THR A 330 -28.41 -1.24 -11.25
N ILE A 331 -29.09 -0.84 -10.17
CA ILE A 331 -28.98 -1.48 -8.85
C ILE A 331 -29.48 -2.92 -8.92
N ILE A 332 -30.68 -3.12 -9.48
CA ILE A 332 -31.31 -4.45 -9.63
C ILE A 332 -30.47 -5.36 -10.54
N GLU A 333 -30.03 -4.86 -11.71
CA GLU A 333 -29.19 -5.63 -12.62
C GLU A 333 -27.87 -6.04 -11.98
N THR A 334 -27.26 -5.16 -11.17
CA THR A 334 -26.02 -5.48 -10.45
C THR A 334 -26.24 -6.57 -9.40
N ALA A 335 -27.34 -6.51 -8.65
CA ALA A 335 -27.72 -7.55 -7.70
C ALA A 335 -27.92 -8.91 -8.39
N ARG A 336 -28.64 -8.95 -9.52
CA ARG A 336 -28.85 -10.16 -10.31
C ARG A 336 -27.56 -10.73 -10.89
N ASP A 337 -26.69 -9.86 -11.40
CA ASP A 337 -25.38 -10.27 -11.92
C ASP A 337 -24.54 -10.94 -10.83
N LEU A 338 -24.48 -10.36 -9.63
CA LEU A 338 -23.76 -10.94 -8.50
C LEU A 338 -24.33 -12.30 -8.05
N ALA A 339 -25.64 -12.45 -8.03
CA ALA A 339 -26.29 -13.69 -7.59
C ALA A 339 -26.15 -14.83 -8.61
N THR A 340 -26.13 -14.49 -9.92
CA THR A 340 -26.13 -15.48 -11.00
C THR A 340 -24.74 -15.85 -11.50
N LEU A 341 -23.81 -14.89 -11.59
CA LEU A 341 -22.46 -15.09 -12.12
C LEU A 341 -21.48 -15.51 -11.00
N LYS A 342 -21.73 -16.67 -10.40
CA LYS A 342 -20.88 -17.24 -9.34
C LYS A 342 -19.65 -18.00 -9.92
N PRO A 343 -18.51 -18.04 -9.21
CA PRO A 343 -18.19 -17.30 -7.99
C PRO A 343 -18.09 -15.78 -8.22
N ALA A 344 -18.60 -15.00 -7.28
CA ALA A 344 -18.61 -13.53 -7.35
C ALA A 344 -17.89 -12.94 -6.15
N VAL A 345 -17.27 -11.76 -6.34
CA VAL A 345 -16.52 -11.08 -5.29
C VAL A 345 -16.77 -9.57 -5.34
N VAL A 346 -16.90 -8.98 -4.14
CA VAL A 346 -17.12 -7.54 -3.97
C VAL A 346 -15.92 -6.92 -3.26
N ILE A 347 -15.39 -5.82 -3.82
CA ILE A 347 -14.18 -5.16 -3.34
C ILE A 347 -14.52 -3.72 -2.93
N GLY A 348 -14.18 -3.36 -1.69
CA GLY A 348 -14.52 -2.07 -1.06
C GLY A 348 -13.33 -1.30 -0.49
N GLU A 349 -12.09 -1.64 -0.86
CA GLU A 349 -10.88 -1.10 -0.21
C GLU A 349 -10.28 0.10 -0.96
N ARG A 350 -11.07 1.18 -1.10
CA ARG A 350 -10.70 2.39 -1.87
C ARG A 350 -9.71 3.34 -1.18
N GLY A 351 -9.31 3.07 0.07
CA GLY A 351 -8.60 4.04 0.92
C GLY A 351 -9.55 5.07 1.53
N PRO A 352 -9.08 6.26 1.96
CA PRO A 352 -9.84 7.22 2.78
C PRO A 352 -10.88 8.06 2.01
N ALA A 353 -11.58 7.45 1.04
CA ALA A 353 -12.46 8.15 0.10
C ALA A 353 -13.96 8.02 0.42
N PHE A 354 -14.37 7.26 1.44
CA PHE A 354 -15.80 7.03 1.75
C PHE A 354 -16.44 8.10 2.65
N GLY A 355 -15.69 9.12 3.09
CA GLY A 355 -16.24 10.23 3.88
C GLY A 355 -16.28 9.95 5.39
N ARG A 356 -17.27 10.54 6.09
CA ARG A 356 -17.34 10.54 7.57
C ARG A 356 -17.78 9.20 8.18
N ASP A 357 -18.64 8.44 7.48
CA ASP A 357 -19.14 7.11 7.91
C ASP A 357 -18.35 5.96 7.25
N ASP A 358 -17.02 6.11 7.20
CA ASP A 358 -16.10 5.19 6.51
C ASP A 358 -16.18 3.75 7.04
N VAL A 359 -16.35 3.58 8.36
CA VAL A 359 -16.49 2.25 9.00
C VAL A 359 -17.76 1.55 8.53
N HIS A 360 -18.93 2.19 8.69
CA HIS A 360 -20.23 1.64 8.27
C HIS A 360 -20.32 1.43 6.77
N THR A 361 -19.68 2.29 5.96
CA THR A 361 -19.59 2.11 4.51
C THR A 361 -18.84 0.83 4.14
N ARG A 362 -17.69 0.58 4.77
CA ARG A 362 -16.96 -0.67 4.54
C ARG A 362 -17.72 -1.88 5.03
N MET A 363 -18.42 -1.78 6.17
CA MET A 363 -19.31 -2.86 6.64
C MET A 363 -20.40 -3.16 5.61
N ALA A 364 -21.07 -2.12 5.07
CA ALA A 364 -22.12 -2.27 4.07
C ALA A 364 -21.63 -2.93 2.77
N ILE A 365 -20.46 -2.53 2.26
CA ILE A 365 -19.86 -3.16 1.08
C ILE A 365 -19.48 -4.62 1.37
N HIS A 366 -18.92 -4.89 2.55
CA HIS A 366 -18.50 -6.22 2.95
C HIS A 366 -19.69 -7.18 3.18
N SER A 367 -20.83 -6.67 3.69
CA SER A 367 -22.09 -7.42 3.81
C SER A 367 -22.52 -8.07 2.49
N LEU A 368 -22.23 -7.46 1.34
CA LEU A 368 -22.54 -8.06 0.03
C LEU A 368 -21.81 -9.39 -0.19
N ASN A 369 -20.57 -9.54 0.27
CA ASN A 369 -19.82 -10.80 0.16
C ASN A 369 -20.47 -11.92 0.98
N ALA A 370 -20.98 -11.61 2.17
CA ALA A 370 -21.76 -12.56 2.97
C ALA A 370 -23.07 -12.94 2.28
N LEU A 371 -23.82 -11.95 1.77
CA LEU A 371 -25.10 -12.19 1.09
C LEU A 371 -24.96 -13.06 -0.17
N ILE A 372 -23.85 -12.97 -0.91
CA ILE A 372 -23.64 -13.79 -2.12
C ILE A 372 -22.92 -15.11 -1.83
N GLY A 373 -22.53 -15.36 -0.58
CA GLY A 373 -21.82 -16.58 -0.16
C GLY A 373 -20.38 -16.67 -0.66
N SER A 374 -19.66 -15.54 -0.82
CA SER A 374 -18.30 -15.53 -1.38
C SER A 374 -17.20 -15.85 -0.35
N ILE A 375 -17.53 -15.94 0.94
CA ILE A 375 -16.56 -16.14 2.03
C ILE A 375 -16.08 -17.59 2.08
N GLY A 376 -14.78 -17.79 1.88
CA GLY A 376 -14.15 -19.12 1.91
C GLY A 376 -14.41 -19.96 0.67
N VAL A 377 -14.73 -19.29 -0.44
CA VAL A 377 -15.01 -19.93 -1.72
C VAL A 377 -13.94 -19.50 -2.72
N ARG A 378 -13.42 -20.45 -3.50
CA ARG A 378 -12.50 -20.17 -4.60
C ARG A 378 -13.19 -19.26 -5.63
N GLY A 379 -12.50 -18.21 -6.07
CA GLY A 379 -13.09 -17.11 -6.83
C GLY A 379 -13.85 -16.06 -5.99
N GLY A 380 -13.81 -16.18 -4.66
CA GLY A 380 -14.38 -15.26 -3.68
C GLY A 380 -13.33 -14.67 -2.74
N LEU A 381 -13.65 -14.60 -1.45
CA LEU A 381 -12.76 -14.15 -0.38
C LEU A 381 -12.02 -15.34 0.26
N LEU A 382 -10.69 -15.23 0.32
CA LEU A 382 -9.80 -16.22 0.93
C LEU A 382 -9.03 -15.59 2.09
N VAL A 383 -8.58 -16.41 3.05
CA VAL A 383 -7.58 -15.97 4.03
C VAL A 383 -6.22 -16.02 3.37
N GLN A 384 -5.43 -15.00 3.59
CA GLN A 384 -4.01 -15.13 3.33
C GLN A 384 -3.32 -15.84 4.50
N GLY A 385 -2.67 -16.97 4.22
CA GLY A 385 -1.91 -17.72 5.21
C GLY A 385 -0.79 -16.90 5.84
N GLU A 386 -0.47 -17.23 7.08
CA GLU A 386 0.67 -16.64 7.77
C GLU A 386 1.98 -17.20 7.22
N LEU A 387 2.99 -16.33 7.10
CA LEU A 387 4.34 -16.76 6.75
C LEU A 387 4.95 -17.48 7.96
N PRO A 388 5.43 -18.73 7.80
CA PRO A 388 6.05 -19.46 8.89
C PRO A 388 7.48 -18.97 9.11
N LEU A 389 7.67 -17.70 9.49
CA LEU A 389 8.98 -17.15 9.84
C LEU A 389 9.38 -17.62 11.23
N ALA A 390 10.68 -17.88 11.45
CA ALA A 390 11.17 -18.18 12.78
C ALA A 390 10.98 -16.95 13.68
N PRO A 391 10.46 -17.13 14.91
CA PRO A 391 10.25 -16.02 15.81
C PRO A 391 11.60 -15.40 16.21
N LEU A 392 11.67 -14.07 16.18
CA LEU A 392 12.80 -13.34 16.74
C LEU A 392 12.82 -13.50 18.28
N PRO A 393 14.00 -13.47 18.93
CA PRO A 393 14.10 -13.53 20.39
C PRO A 393 13.27 -12.42 21.03
N PRO A 394 12.74 -12.57 22.25
CA PRO A 394 11.97 -11.51 22.89
C PRO A 394 12.79 -10.23 23.09
N VAL A 395 12.11 -9.09 23.22
CA VAL A 395 12.77 -7.79 23.51
C VAL A 395 13.02 -7.68 25.00
N GLU A 396 14.25 -7.35 25.38
CA GLU A 396 14.58 -7.04 26.77
C GLU A 396 14.22 -5.58 27.09
N GLN A 397 13.43 -5.36 28.13
CA GLN A 397 13.02 -4.02 28.56
C GLN A 397 13.52 -3.73 29.98
N ASP A 398 14.29 -2.65 30.13
CA ASP A 398 14.64 -2.09 31.44
C ASP A 398 13.53 -1.17 31.99
N SER A 399 13.74 -0.65 33.20
CA SER A 399 12.79 0.23 33.88
C SER A 399 12.54 1.55 33.13
N THR A 400 13.51 2.04 32.36
CA THR A 400 13.34 3.23 31.51
C THR A 400 12.45 2.91 30.32
N ALA A 401 12.66 1.75 29.68
CA ALA A 401 11.84 1.32 28.56
C ALA A 401 10.38 1.10 28.96
N ARG A 402 10.14 0.38 30.07
CA ARG A 402 8.79 0.10 30.58
C ARG A 402 8.02 1.38 30.91
N ARG A 403 8.62 2.27 31.71
CA ARG A 403 8.01 3.57 32.04
C ARG A 403 7.72 4.40 30.80
N GLY A 404 8.62 4.38 29.81
CA GLY A 404 8.40 5.07 28.54
C GLY A 404 7.20 4.53 27.76
N LEU A 405 7.01 3.21 27.71
CA LEU A 405 5.91 2.56 27.01
C LEU A 405 4.55 2.72 27.71
N GLU A 406 4.54 3.03 29.01
CA GLU A 406 3.31 3.34 29.76
C GLU A 406 2.70 4.69 29.37
N HIS A 407 3.47 5.58 28.72
CA HIS A 407 2.94 6.87 28.26
C HIS A 407 1.97 6.68 27.08
N PRO A 408 0.93 7.54 26.99
CA PRO A 408 0.04 7.55 25.84
C PRO A 408 0.81 7.90 24.56
N ARG A 409 0.39 7.34 23.43
CA ARG A 409 0.97 7.69 22.14
C ARG A 409 0.65 9.12 21.75
N ILE A 410 1.60 9.80 21.09
CA ILE A 410 1.45 11.17 20.59
C ILE A 410 0.36 11.27 19.51
N ASP A 411 0.07 10.21 18.75
CA ASP A 411 -1.04 10.18 17.79
C ASP A 411 -2.39 9.83 18.44
N GLY A 412 -2.39 9.40 19.71
CA GLY A 412 -3.58 8.95 20.45
C GLY A 412 -4.16 7.61 20.01
N ALA A 413 -3.50 6.89 19.09
CA ALA A 413 -3.97 5.59 18.59
C ALA A 413 -4.22 4.60 19.73
N GLY A 414 -5.34 3.88 19.67
CA GLY A 414 -5.76 2.91 20.68
C GLY A 414 -6.42 3.50 21.94
N HIS A 415 -6.69 4.80 22.00
CA HIS A 415 -7.34 5.45 23.14
C HIS A 415 -8.47 6.40 22.72
N GLY A 416 -9.52 6.52 23.54
CA GLY A 416 -10.61 7.49 23.37
C GLY A 416 -11.20 7.46 21.95
N ARG A 417 -11.22 8.62 21.27
CA ARG A 417 -11.75 8.75 19.89
C ARG A 417 -10.98 7.95 18.82
N TYR A 418 -9.77 7.47 19.12
CA TYR A 418 -8.91 6.75 18.18
C TYR A 418 -8.74 5.26 18.54
N LEU A 419 -9.67 4.71 19.33
CA LEU A 419 -9.61 3.32 19.82
C LEU A 419 -9.44 2.27 18.69
N LEU A 420 -10.10 2.48 17.54
CA LEU A 420 -10.05 1.57 16.39
C LEU A 420 -8.92 1.88 15.39
N VAL A 421 -8.05 2.85 15.71
CA VAL A 421 -7.04 3.34 14.78
C VAL A 421 -5.66 2.83 15.20
N SER A 422 -4.97 2.11 14.31
CA SER A 422 -3.60 1.61 14.54
C SER A 422 -2.53 2.72 14.51
N SER A 423 -2.75 3.78 13.73
CA SER A 423 -1.87 4.95 13.64
C SER A 423 -2.66 6.15 13.09
N ALA A 424 -2.49 7.33 13.70
CA ALA A 424 -3.21 8.55 13.33
C ALA A 424 -2.26 9.70 12.94
N PRO A 425 -1.49 9.58 11.83
CA PRO A 425 -0.52 10.62 11.47
C PRO A 425 -1.17 11.98 11.14
N GLN A 426 -2.48 12.00 10.86
CA GLN A 426 -3.22 13.20 10.47
C GLN A 426 -3.35 14.23 11.60
N VAL A 427 -3.25 13.76 12.85
CA VAL A 427 -3.46 14.60 14.04
C VAL A 427 -2.14 15.06 14.64
N LEU A 428 -1.02 14.54 14.13
CA LEU A 428 0.31 14.85 14.62
C LEU A 428 0.65 16.33 14.57
N PRO A 429 0.32 17.11 13.50
CA PRO A 429 0.64 18.53 13.50
C PRO A 429 0.03 19.28 14.68
N GLU A 430 -1.27 19.07 14.93
CA GLU A 430 -2.00 19.68 16.03
C GLU A 430 -1.38 19.30 17.38
N ARG A 431 -1.11 18.01 17.58
CA ARG A 431 -0.62 17.48 18.86
C ARG A 431 0.83 17.84 19.16
N ILE A 432 1.71 17.85 18.15
CA ILE A 432 3.10 18.30 18.28
C ILE A 432 3.15 19.81 18.58
N LEU A 433 2.32 20.61 17.91
CA LEU A 433 2.26 22.05 18.14
C LEU A 433 1.68 22.38 19.52
N GLY A 434 0.64 21.65 19.94
CA GLY A 434 0.00 21.79 21.25
C GLY A 434 0.82 21.22 22.41
N GLY A 435 1.77 20.31 22.13
CA GLY A 435 2.51 19.60 23.17
C GLY A 435 1.64 18.62 23.97
N ASP A 436 0.57 18.10 23.37
CA ASP A 436 -0.39 17.17 23.99
C ASP A 436 -0.22 15.75 23.41
N PRO A 437 0.10 14.73 24.23
CA PRO A 437 0.14 14.75 25.70
C PRO A 437 1.47 15.22 26.30
N TYR A 438 2.51 15.38 25.46
CA TYR A 438 3.83 15.87 25.84
C TYR A 438 4.57 16.43 24.61
N PRO A 439 5.61 17.24 24.80
CA PRO A 439 6.43 17.72 23.69
C PRO A 439 7.30 16.60 23.09
N VAL A 440 7.29 16.48 21.76
CA VAL A 440 8.20 15.60 21.01
C VAL A 440 9.60 16.23 20.97
N GLN A 441 10.60 15.50 21.47
CA GLN A 441 11.98 15.98 21.61
C GLN A 441 12.91 15.51 20.48
N ALA A 442 12.55 14.40 19.83
CA ALA A 442 13.24 13.87 18.66
C ALA A 442 12.22 13.24 17.71
N LEU A 443 12.39 13.43 16.40
CA LEU A 443 11.50 12.89 15.37
C LEU A 443 12.32 12.26 14.24
N PHE A 444 12.12 10.97 14.00
CA PHE A 444 12.76 10.24 12.91
C PHE A 444 11.77 10.04 11.76
N LEU A 445 12.17 10.43 10.56
CA LEU A 445 11.39 10.30 9.33
C LEU A 445 12.01 9.22 8.45
N PHE A 446 11.38 8.05 8.39
CA PHE A 446 11.86 6.91 7.63
C PHE A 446 10.90 6.55 6.49
N ALA A 447 11.42 6.56 5.25
CA ALA A 447 10.68 6.24 4.02
C ALA A 447 9.33 7.01 3.89
N THR A 448 9.30 8.25 4.37
CA THR A 448 8.11 9.10 4.42
C THR A 448 8.45 10.56 4.14
N ASN A 449 7.52 11.27 3.53
CA ASN A 449 7.58 12.71 3.30
C ASN A 449 6.25 13.35 3.71
N PRO A 450 6.02 13.51 5.03
CA PRO A 450 4.76 14.04 5.54
C PRO A 450 4.50 15.48 5.08
N VAL A 451 5.52 16.31 4.83
CA VAL A 451 5.30 17.68 4.34
C VAL A 451 4.68 17.68 2.94
N ALA A 452 5.06 16.72 2.09
CA ALA A 452 4.49 16.59 0.76
C ALA A 452 3.12 15.88 0.72
N SER A 453 2.87 14.96 1.65
CA SER A 453 1.73 14.03 1.59
C SER A 453 0.59 14.32 2.57
N HIS A 454 0.83 15.13 3.60
CA HIS A 454 -0.18 15.46 4.59
C HIS A 454 -1.22 16.47 4.04
N PRO A 455 -2.53 16.31 4.32
CA PRO A 455 -3.56 17.24 3.86
C PRO A 455 -3.33 18.69 4.30
N ASP A 456 -2.87 18.87 5.55
CA ASP A 456 -2.42 20.16 6.08
C ASP A 456 -0.89 20.20 6.14
N LYS A 457 -0.26 20.38 4.98
CA LYS A 457 1.21 20.41 4.83
C LYS A 457 1.87 21.54 5.61
N ASP A 458 1.20 22.69 5.72
CA ASP A 458 1.76 23.87 6.36
C ASP A 458 1.76 23.71 7.88
N ALA A 459 0.71 23.11 8.46
CA ALA A 459 0.73 22.73 9.87
C ALA A 459 1.83 21.70 10.16
N PHE A 460 2.01 20.70 9.29
CA PHE A 460 3.06 19.69 9.48
C PHE A 460 4.46 20.31 9.39
N ALA A 461 4.68 21.22 8.44
CA ALA A 461 5.92 21.98 8.34
C ALA A 461 6.24 22.76 9.62
N ARG A 462 5.25 23.45 10.21
CA ARG A 462 5.41 24.14 11.50
C ARG A 462 5.68 23.17 12.65
N ALA A 463 5.05 21.99 12.64
CA ALA A 463 5.28 20.96 13.64
C ALA A 463 6.72 20.45 13.61
N LEU A 464 7.31 20.23 12.42
CA LEU A 464 8.73 19.87 12.29
C LEU A 464 9.66 20.95 12.88
N GLU A 465 9.37 22.23 12.65
CA GLU A 465 10.19 23.35 13.17
C GLU A 465 10.15 23.47 14.71
N ARG A 466 9.07 22.95 15.33
CA ARG A 466 8.88 22.90 16.79
C ARG A 466 9.71 21.78 17.43
N VAL A 467 9.92 20.67 16.74
CA VAL A 467 10.69 19.53 17.26
C VAL A 467 12.17 19.93 17.39
N PRO A 468 12.83 19.70 18.55
CA PRO A 468 14.22 20.09 18.75
C PRO A 468 15.26 19.34 17.90
N PHE A 469 14.96 18.11 17.50
CA PHE A 469 15.88 17.28 16.72
C PHE A 469 15.12 16.40 15.73
N VAL A 470 15.26 16.66 14.43
CA VAL A 470 14.61 15.92 13.35
C VAL A 470 15.67 15.22 12.51
N VAL A 471 15.54 13.89 12.37
CA VAL A 471 16.40 13.06 11.52
C VAL A 471 15.60 12.55 10.33
N SER A 472 16.09 12.77 9.11
CA SER A 472 15.51 12.22 7.90
C SER A 472 16.40 11.11 7.32
N PHE A 473 15.79 9.99 6.95
CA PHE A 473 16.47 8.90 6.23
C PHE A 473 16.28 8.98 4.71
N SER A 474 15.82 10.12 4.18
CA SER A 474 15.53 10.24 2.75
C SER A 474 16.81 10.14 1.90
N PRO A 475 16.80 9.40 0.77
CA PRO A 475 17.93 9.34 -0.17
C PRO A 475 18.12 10.63 -0.97
N VAL A 476 17.15 11.55 -0.93
CA VAL A 476 17.12 12.81 -1.68
C VAL A 476 16.75 13.97 -0.74
N LEU A 477 17.05 15.20 -1.15
CA LEU A 477 16.63 16.39 -0.40
C LEU A 477 15.16 16.75 -0.73
N ASP A 478 14.22 15.99 -0.19
CA ASP A 478 12.78 16.22 -0.32
C ASP A 478 12.23 17.31 0.64
N GLU A 479 10.93 17.62 0.56
CA GLU A 479 10.29 18.67 1.37
C GLU A 479 10.43 18.44 2.88
N SER A 480 10.38 17.19 3.34
CA SER A 480 10.55 16.82 4.74
C SER A 480 12.02 16.84 5.16
N ALA A 481 12.93 16.29 4.35
CA ALA A 481 14.37 16.31 4.57
C ALA A 481 14.90 17.76 4.58
N SER A 482 14.32 18.64 3.75
CA SER A 482 14.63 20.08 3.73
C SER A 482 14.27 20.82 5.02
N LYS A 483 13.63 20.15 5.99
CA LYS A 483 13.33 20.66 7.34
C LYS A 483 14.02 19.86 8.46
N ALA A 484 14.78 18.83 8.12
CA ALA A 484 15.53 18.04 9.10
C ALA A 484 16.79 18.76 9.59
N ASP A 485 17.26 18.39 10.78
CA ASP A 485 18.54 18.82 11.36
C ASP A 485 19.69 17.91 10.89
N LEU A 486 19.40 16.61 10.74
CA LEU A 486 20.34 15.58 10.29
C LEU A 486 19.70 14.73 9.19
N ILE A 487 20.46 14.43 8.14
CA ILE A 487 20.05 13.54 7.06
C ILE A 487 21.02 12.36 7.00
N LEU A 488 20.47 11.15 7.09
CA LEU A 488 21.17 9.88 7.01
C LEU A 488 20.67 9.14 5.76
N PRO A 489 21.28 9.36 4.57
CA PRO A 489 20.67 8.91 3.33
C PRO A 489 20.67 7.39 3.20
N ASP A 490 19.47 6.84 2.98
CA ASP A 490 19.21 5.42 2.83
C ASP A 490 19.62 4.92 1.44
N SER A 491 20.15 3.70 1.37
CA SER A 491 20.43 3.04 0.09
C SER A 491 19.12 2.70 -0.64
N THR A 492 19.12 2.81 -1.97
CA THR A 492 17.95 2.41 -2.77
C THR A 492 17.74 0.91 -2.68
N TYR A 493 16.55 0.45 -3.05
CA TYR A 493 16.23 -0.97 -3.00
C TYR A 493 17.06 -1.85 -3.97
N LEU A 494 17.89 -1.28 -4.83
CA LEU A 494 18.83 -2.06 -5.66
C LEU A 494 20.19 -2.26 -4.98
N GLU A 495 20.46 -1.52 -3.90
CA GLU A 495 21.77 -1.42 -3.24
C GLU A 495 21.77 -2.06 -1.84
N ARG A 496 20.68 -2.71 -1.42
CA ARG A 496 20.49 -3.23 -0.05
C ARG A 496 19.77 -4.57 0.01
N TRP A 497 20.00 -5.31 1.09
CA TRP A 497 19.21 -6.48 1.45
C TRP A 497 17.75 -6.14 1.70
N GLN A 498 16.86 -7.03 1.27
CA GLN A 498 15.42 -6.84 1.38
C GLN A 498 14.67 -8.15 1.52
N ASP A 499 13.54 -8.03 2.20
CA ASP A 499 12.45 -8.98 2.17
C ASP A 499 11.13 -8.27 1.85
N ASP A 500 10.18 -9.00 1.28
CA ASP A 500 8.84 -8.52 0.98
C ASP A 500 7.82 -9.65 1.19
N PRO A 501 7.10 -9.64 2.33
CA PRO A 501 5.96 -10.53 2.52
C PRO A 501 4.83 -10.08 1.58
N VAL A 502 4.56 -10.89 0.56
CA VAL A 502 3.56 -10.60 -0.47
C VAL A 502 2.16 -10.71 0.15
N ARG A 503 1.63 -9.61 0.69
CA ARG A 503 0.31 -9.56 1.37
C ARG A 503 -0.84 -8.91 0.58
N HIS A 504 -0.61 -8.61 -0.69
CA HIS A 504 -1.50 -7.78 -1.50
C HIS A 504 -2.50 -8.59 -2.33
N VAL A 505 -3.59 -9.10 -1.74
CA VAL A 505 -4.70 -9.68 -2.55
C VAL A 505 -4.24 -10.88 -3.42
N ALA A 506 -3.09 -11.48 -3.07
CA ALA A 506 -2.46 -12.51 -3.89
C ALA A 506 -3.25 -13.82 -3.86
N GLY A 507 -3.95 -14.07 -2.74
CA GLY A 507 -4.63 -15.34 -2.47
C GLY A 507 -3.65 -16.47 -2.10
N PHE A 508 -2.35 -16.23 -2.12
CA PHE A 508 -1.32 -17.21 -1.73
C PHE A 508 -0.31 -16.58 -0.78
N THR A 509 0.44 -17.43 -0.08
CA THR A 509 1.48 -17.02 0.86
C THR A 509 2.82 -16.97 0.13
N CYS A 510 3.54 -15.85 0.19
CA CYS A 510 4.84 -15.71 -0.47
C CYS A 510 5.73 -14.70 0.26
N LEU A 511 7.03 -15.03 0.36
CA LEU A 511 8.08 -14.13 0.82
C LEU A 511 9.07 -13.96 -0.32
N SER A 512 9.27 -12.72 -0.77
CA SER A 512 10.41 -12.40 -1.62
C SER A 512 11.60 -12.01 -0.75
N LEU A 513 12.81 -12.42 -1.14
CA LEU A 513 14.04 -12.08 -0.41
C LEU A 513 15.21 -11.92 -1.38
N THR A 514 15.95 -10.82 -1.25
CA THR A 514 17.00 -10.46 -2.22
C THR A 514 18.20 -9.80 -1.58
N ARG A 515 19.38 -10.13 -2.10
CA ARG A 515 20.62 -9.42 -1.83
C ARG A 515 20.72 -8.12 -2.66
N PRO A 516 21.64 -7.20 -2.34
CA PRO A 516 21.95 -6.05 -3.20
C PRO A 516 22.27 -6.51 -4.63
N ALA A 517 21.67 -5.86 -5.63
CA ALA A 517 21.95 -6.12 -7.03
C ALA A 517 23.24 -5.42 -7.50
N THR A 518 23.60 -4.33 -6.83
CA THR A 518 24.84 -3.58 -7.06
C THR A 518 25.35 -3.03 -5.72
N ALA A 519 26.63 -2.67 -5.67
CA ALA A 519 27.17 -1.92 -4.54
C ALA A 519 26.52 -0.53 -4.45
N ALA A 520 26.52 0.07 -3.26
CA ALA A 520 26.01 1.43 -3.10
C ALA A 520 26.79 2.40 -4.01
N LEU A 521 26.07 3.17 -4.82
CA LEU A 521 26.65 4.14 -5.76
C LEU A 521 27.28 5.34 -5.03
N HIS A 522 26.79 5.61 -3.82
CA HIS A 522 27.17 6.73 -2.98
C HIS A 522 27.47 6.23 -1.57
N ASP A 523 27.96 7.11 -0.68
CA ASP A 523 28.18 6.79 0.73
C ASP A 523 26.84 6.76 1.51
N THR A 524 25.91 5.94 1.03
CA THR A 524 24.60 5.66 1.64
C THR A 524 24.64 4.34 2.39
N ARG A 525 23.82 4.21 3.44
CA ARG A 525 23.76 2.98 4.25
C ARG A 525 22.34 2.47 4.35
N ASP A 526 22.23 1.17 4.58
CA ASP A 526 20.94 0.55 4.80
C ASP A 526 20.36 0.96 6.16
N THR A 527 19.21 1.64 6.18
CA THR A 527 18.53 2.02 7.43
C THR A 527 18.30 0.87 8.42
N ALA A 528 18.11 -0.39 8.00
CA ALA A 528 18.03 -1.50 8.96
C ALA A 528 19.36 -1.71 9.68
N ASP A 529 20.47 -1.70 8.95
CA ASP A 529 21.81 -1.72 9.54
C ASP A 529 22.07 -0.49 10.42
N LEU A 530 21.53 0.69 10.06
CA LEU A 530 21.60 1.87 10.90
C LEU A 530 20.83 1.69 12.22
N VAL A 531 19.64 1.08 12.21
CA VAL A 531 18.89 0.76 13.44
C VAL A 531 19.67 -0.22 14.32
N LEU A 532 20.27 -1.26 13.73
CA LEU A 532 21.15 -2.19 14.44
C LEU A 532 22.38 -1.49 15.03
N HIS A 533 22.97 -0.54 14.30
CA HIS A 533 24.07 0.26 14.80
C HIS A 533 23.63 1.17 15.96
N LEU A 534 22.54 1.91 15.83
CA LEU A 534 21.99 2.77 16.89
C LEU A 534 21.70 1.95 18.17
N ALA A 535 21.12 0.76 18.02
CA ALA A 535 20.85 -0.13 19.15
C ALA A 535 22.13 -0.60 19.86
N ARG A 536 23.16 -1.00 19.09
CA ARG A 536 24.46 -1.38 19.64
C ARG A 536 25.14 -0.21 20.37
N SER A 537 25.13 0.97 19.77
CA SER A 537 25.76 2.17 20.32
C SER A 537 25.05 2.71 21.57
N LEU A 538 23.75 2.46 21.74
CA LEU A 538 23.02 2.76 22.97
C LEU A 538 23.35 1.81 24.14
N GLY A 539 23.85 0.60 23.84
CA GLY A 539 24.25 -0.39 24.84
C GLY A 539 23.08 -0.96 25.66
N GLY A 540 23.42 -1.63 26.78
CA GLY A 540 22.44 -2.12 27.76
C GLY A 540 21.43 -3.14 27.20
N THR A 541 20.18 -3.04 27.67
CA THR A 541 19.04 -3.85 27.22
C THR A 541 18.70 -3.61 25.74
N VAL A 542 18.93 -2.39 25.25
CA VAL A 542 18.70 -2.05 23.85
C VAL A 542 19.63 -2.86 22.97
N ALA A 543 20.94 -2.86 23.22
CA ALA A 543 21.89 -3.64 22.44
C ALA A 543 21.63 -5.15 22.52
N ARG A 544 21.32 -5.71 23.70
CA ARG A 544 21.01 -7.15 23.85
C ARG A 544 19.76 -7.58 23.11
N SER A 545 18.81 -6.66 22.89
CA SER A 545 17.63 -6.93 22.06
C SER A 545 17.97 -7.08 20.57
N PHE A 546 19.18 -6.72 20.11
CA PHE A 546 19.61 -6.81 18.73
C PHE A 546 20.94 -7.60 18.59
N PRO A 547 20.91 -8.93 18.74
CA PRO A 547 22.13 -9.76 18.71
C PRO A 547 22.75 -9.95 17.32
N TRP A 548 22.19 -9.32 16.28
CA TRP A 548 22.61 -9.51 14.89
C TRP A 548 23.68 -8.51 14.46
N GLU A 549 24.63 -8.97 13.65
CA GLU A 549 25.72 -8.13 13.14
C GLU A 549 25.26 -7.15 12.04
N GLY A 550 24.28 -7.58 11.23
CA GLY A 550 23.69 -6.83 10.12
C GLY A 550 22.33 -7.39 9.70
N PHE A 551 21.66 -6.71 8.77
CA PHE A 551 20.29 -7.03 8.38
C PHE A 551 20.17 -8.40 7.69
N GLU A 552 21.19 -8.82 6.93
CA GLU A 552 21.26 -10.17 6.36
C GLU A 552 21.10 -11.27 7.43
N HIS A 553 21.75 -11.11 8.60
CA HIS A 553 21.64 -12.09 9.68
C HIS A 553 20.22 -12.13 10.28
N VAL A 554 19.51 -11.01 10.31
CA VAL A 554 18.10 -10.97 10.72
C VAL A 554 17.25 -11.79 9.75
N LEU A 555 17.39 -11.50 8.45
CA LEU A 555 16.65 -12.19 7.38
C LEU A 555 16.94 -13.70 7.35
N LYS A 556 18.21 -14.08 7.53
CA LYS A 556 18.63 -15.48 7.63
C LYS A 556 18.03 -16.15 8.88
N THR A 557 17.96 -15.45 10.01
CA THR A 557 17.33 -15.98 11.22
C THR A 557 15.85 -16.29 10.98
N GLU A 558 15.09 -15.33 10.44
CA GLU A 558 13.65 -15.49 10.20
C GLU A 558 13.34 -16.53 9.11
N ALA A 559 14.14 -16.56 8.03
CA ALA A 559 13.94 -17.50 6.92
C ALA A 559 14.14 -18.97 7.33
N ARG A 560 14.79 -19.26 8.46
CA ARG A 560 14.89 -20.63 8.99
C ARG A 560 13.53 -21.27 9.25
N GLY A 561 12.55 -20.48 9.71
CA GLY A 561 11.20 -20.98 9.92
C GLY A 561 10.55 -21.52 8.65
N LEU A 562 10.85 -20.92 7.48
CA LEU A 562 10.30 -21.37 6.20
C LEU A 562 10.78 -22.78 5.86
N TRP A 563 12.05 -23.09 6.16
CA TRP A 563 12.63 -24.41 5.93
C TRP A 563 12.11 -25.42 6.96
N GLU A 564 12.05 -25.03 8.23
CA GLU A 564 11.55 -25.88 9.33
C GLU A 564 10.06 -26.21 9.20
N ALA A 565 9.27 -25.35 8.56
CA ALA A 565 7.84 -25.57 8.35
C ALA A 565 7.54 -26.81 7.49
N GLY A 566 8.51 -27.26 6.67
CA GLY A 566 8.35 -28.42 5.79
C GLY A 566 7.26 -28.27 4.72
N ARG A 567 6.80 -27.04 4.47
CA ARG A 567 5.79 -26.68 3.47
C ARG A 567 6.28 -25.54 2.59
N GLY A 568 5.60 -25.36 1.45
CA GLY A 568 5.97 -24.36 0.45
C GLY A 568 7.34 -24.59 -0.18
N TYR A 569 7.67 -23.80 -1.19
CA TYR A 569 8.82 -24.05 -2.06
C TYR A 569 9.56 -22.77 -2.39
N VAL A 570 10.86 -22.89 -2.62
CA VAL A 570 11.58 -21.82 -3.32
C VAL A 570 11.06 -21.80 -4.75
N ILE A 571 10.75 -20.62 -5.29
CA ILE A 571 10.17 -20.52 -6.65
C ILE A 571 11.01 -21.30 -7.66
N SER A 572 10.37 -21.99 -8.58
CA SER A 572 11.03 -22.92 -9.52
C SER A 572 10.39 -22.83 -10.90
N THR A 573 10.96 -23.51 -11.88
CA THR A 573 10.39 -23.52 -13.23
C THR A 573 9.04 -24.24 -13.24
N HIS A 574 8.19 -23.92 -14.23
CA HIS A 574 6.88 -24.56 -14.33
C HIS A 574 6.95 -26.09 -14.49
N ALA A 575 8.02 -26.60 -15.12
CA ALA A 575 8.25 -28.04 -15.24
C ALA A 575 8.55 -28.68 -13.88
N GLU A 576 9.42 -28.07 -13.08
CA GLU A 576 9.72 -28.52 -11.72
C GLU A 576 8.47 -28.46 -10.83
N GLU A 577 7.69 -27.38 -10.91
CA GLU A 577 6.41 -27.25 -10.21
C GLU A 577 5.40 -28.31 -10.63
N SER A 578 5.27 -28.58 -11.93
CA SER A 578 4.32 -29.57 -12.46
C SER A 578 4.67 -30.98 -12.02
N LEU A 579 5.95 -31.36 -12.12
CA LEU A 579 6.42 -32.65 -11.64
C LEU A 579 6.18 -32.83 -10.15
N ARG A 580 6.44 -31.78 -9.36
CA ARG A 580 6.23 -31.78 -7.91
C ARG A 580 4.75 -31.93 -7.54
N ASN A 581 3.87 -31.18 -8.19
CA ASN A 581 2.42 -31.30 -8.00
C ASN A 581 1.93 -32.73 -8.30
N VAL A 582 2.53 -33.43 -9.26
CA VAL A 582 2.22 -34.84 -9.55
C VAL A 582 2.68 -35.74 -8.40
N LEU A 583 3.89 -35.56 -7.90
CA LEU A 583 4.45 -36.34 -6.78
C LEU A 583 3.65 -36.15 -5.48
N GLU A 584 3.29 -34.91 -5.15
CA GLU A 584 2.48 -34.60 -3.97
C GLU A 584 1.08 -35.21 -4.04
N ARG A 585 0.43 -35.17 -5.21
CA ARG A 585 -0.86 -35.85 -5.44
C ARG A 585 -0.77 -37.36 -5.27
N GLN A 586 0.41 -37.94 -5.49
CA GLN A 586 0.70 -39.35 -5.26
C GLN A 586 1.13 -39.65 -3.82
N GLY A 587 1.13 -38.64 -2.93
CA GLY A 587 1.48 -38.79 -1.51
C GLY A 587 2.98 -38.70 -1.21
N TYR A 588 3.82 -38.34 -2.20
CA TYR A 588 5.26 -38.18 -2.00
C TYR A 588 5.61 -36.74 -1.62
N TRP A 589 6.08 -36.56 -0.39
CA TRP A 589 6.59 -35.29 0.13
C TRP A 589 8.09 -35.45 0.39
N ALA A 590 8.93 -34.78 -0.41
CA ALA A 590 10.37 -34.76 -0.20
C ALA A 590 10.82 -33.33 0.09
N PRO A 591 11.60 -33.09 1.16
CA PRO A 591 12.17 -31.76 1.40
C PRO A 591 13.06 -31.37 0.21
N GLU A 592 12.80 -30.20 -0.37
CA GLU A 592 13.51 -29.74 -1.58
C GLU A 592 15.02 -29.57 -1.32
N PHE A 593 15.40 -29.23 -0.07
CA PHE A 593 16.79 -28.99 0.32
C PHE A 593 17.17 -29.77 1.58
N PRO A 594 18.30 -30.51 1.56
CA PRO A 594 18.71 -31.38 2.68
C PRO A 594 19.27 -30.60 3.87
N THR A 595 19.71 -29.36 3.68
CA THR A 595 20.23 -28.48 4.74
C THR A 595 19.66 -27.07 4.59
N TYR A 596 19.61 -26.35 5.72
CA TYR A 596 19.16 -24.95 5.73
C TYR A 596 20.06 -24.04 4.87
N GLU A 597 21.36 -24.32 4.83
CA GLU A 597 22.33 -23.54 4.05
C GLU A 597 22.02 -23.60 2.56
N LYS A 598 21.73 -24.80 2.04
CA LYS A 598 21.33 -24.98 0.63
C LYS A 598 19.98 -24.32 0.32
N PHE A 599 19.05 -24.38 1.27
CA PHE A 599 17.78 -23.66 1.16
C PHE A 599 18.01 -22.14 1.08
N TRP A 600 18.84 -21.59 1.96
CA TRP A 600 19.16 -20.16 1.98
C TRP A 600 19.83 -19.71 0.67
N GLU A 601 20.82 -20.45 0.19
CA GLU A 601 21.48 -20.18 -1.10
C GLU A 601 20.48 -20.18 -2.26
N ALA A 602 19.58 -21.17 -2.32
CA ALA A 602 18.56 -21.24 -3.34
C ALA A 602 17.55 -20.10 -3.23
N LEU A 603 17.11 -19.75 -2.01
CA LEU A 603 16.19 -18.64 -1.77
C LEU A 603 16.77 -17.31 -2.26
N VAL A 604 18.04 -17.03 -1.92
CA VAL A 604 18.74 -15.82 -2.37
C VAL A 604 18.97 -15.84 -3.89
N ALA A 605 19.29 -17.00 -4.46
CA ALA A 605 19.57 -17.14 -5.89
C ALA A 605 18.33 -17.04 -6.78
N ARG A 606 17.16 -17.49 -6.29
CA ARG A 606 15.90 -17.47 -7.05
C ARG A 606 14.99 -16.29 -6.70
N GLY A 607 15.12 -15.75 -5.48
CA GLY A 607 14.54 -14.47 -5.06
C GLY A 607 13.19 -14.53 -4.34
N ALA A 608 12.57 -15.70 -4.20
CA ALA A 608 11.35 -15.86 -3.39
C ALA A 608 11.08 -17.31 -2.96
N TRP A 609 10.31 -17.43 -1.89
CA TRP A 609 9.62 -18.64 -1.44
C TRP A 609 8.11 -18.42 -1.55
N TRP A 610 7.36 -19.46 -1.90
CA TRP A 610 5.90 -19.39 -1.98
C TRP A 610 5.24 -20.70 -1.61
N ASP A 611 4.03 -20.60 -1.08
CA ASP A 611 3.18 -21.73 -0.75
C ASP A 611 1.86 -21.63 -1.52
N ALA A 612 1.64 -22.61 -2.39
CA ALA A 612 0.43 -22.74 -3.20
C ALA A 612 -0.68 -23.55 -2.50
N THR A 613 -0.37 -24.23 -1.38
CA THR A 613 -1.29 -25.17 -0.71
C THR A 613 -2.32 -24.48 0.21
N ASP A 614 -2.16 -23.18 0.48
CA ASP A 614 -2.91 -22.44 1.51
C ASP A 614 -4.25 -21.80 1.05
N LEU A 615 -4.74 -22.16 -0.15
CA LEU A 615 -5.89 -21.47 -0.78
C LEU A 615 -7.25 -21.75 -0.12
N THR A 616 -7.34 -22.66 0.85
CA THR A 616 -8.58 -22.94 1.59
C THR A 616 -8.30 -23.09 3.08
N ALA A 617 -8.04 -21.98 3.77
CA ALA A 617 -8.27 -21.96 5.21
C ALA A 617 -9.72 -22.44 5.45
N SER A 618 -9.91 -23.36 6.40
CA SER A 618 -11.26 -23.85 6.73
C SER A 618 -12.19 -22.67 6.96
N ARG A 619 -13.48 -22.77 6.60
CA ARG A 619 -14.47 -21.69 6.83
C ARG A 619 -14.47 -21.21 8.29
N LYS A 620 -14.09 -22.07 9.25
CA LYS A 620 -13.87 -21.73 10.67
C LYS A 620 -12.74 -20.70 10.89
N ALA A 621 -11.64 -20.78 10.13
CA ALA A 621 -10.55 -19.81 10.19
C ALA A 621 -10.94 -18.44 9.60
N LEU A 622 -11.95 -18.40 8.71
CA LEU A 622 -12.50 -17.17 8.13
C LEU A 622 -13.53 -16.46 9.01
N LEU A 623 -14.06 -17.14 10.03
CA LEU A 623 -15.11 -16.66 10.91
C LEU A 623 -14.61 -16.74 12.36
N ALA A 624 -13.62 -15.92 12.68
CA ALA A 624 -12.96 -15.83 13.99
C ALA A 624 -13.61 -14.79 14.93
N THR A 625 -14.84 -14.38 14.64
CA THR A 625 -15.63 -13.50 15.52
C THR A 625 -15.95 -14.18 16.86
N PRO A 626 -16.38 -13.44 17.89
CA PRO A 626 -16.89 -14.03 19.13
C PRO A 626 -17.99 -15.08 18.94
N SER A 627 -18.87 -14.93 17.93
CA SER A 627 -19.91 -15.92 17.62
C SER A 627 -19.46 -17.11 16.76
N GLY A 628 -18.23 -17.11 16.25
CA GLY A 628 -17.76 -18.07 15.24
C GLY A 628 -18.49 -17.98 13.88
N LYS A 629 -19.19 -16.87 13.61
CA LYS A 629 -20.02 -16.64 12.43
C LYS A 629 -19.75 -15.26 11.81
N PHE A 630 -20.28 -14.98 10.64
CA PHE A 630 -20.25 -13.63 10.09
C PHE A 630 -21.26 -12.75 10.83
N GLU A 631 -20.81 -11.65 11.41
CA GLU A 631 -21.64 -10.77 12.23
C GLU A 631 -22.08 -9.53 11.44
N PHE A 632 -23.36 -9.47 11.04
CA PHE A 632 -23.95 -8.24 10.50
C PHE A 632 -24.05 -7.16 11.59
N SER A 633 -24.36 -7.57 12.82
CA SER A 633 -24.27 -6.73 14.02
C SER A 633 -23.00 -7.09 14.78
N SER A 634 -22.01 -6.20 14.79
CA SER A 634 -20.68 -6.50 15.35
C SER A 634 -20.70 -6.59 16.88
N THR A 635 -20.53 -7.80 17.40
CA THR A 635 -20.37 -8.07 18.83
C THR A 635 -19.04 -7.51 19.34
N LEU A 636 -18.00 -7.56 18.51
CA LEU A 636 -16.70 -6.97 18.83
C LEU A 636 -16.84 -5.47 19.06
N LEU A 637 -17.53 -4.74 18.18
CA LEU A 637 -17.75 -3.31 18.37
C LEU A 637 -18.55 -3.00 19.63
N ARG A 638 -19.58 -3.81 19.94
CA ARG A 638 -20.38 -3.68 21.17
C ARG A 638 -19.52 -3.84 22.42
N ARG A 639 -18.70 -4.90 22.48
CA ARG A 639 -17.75 -5.12 23.59
C ARG A 639 -16.80 -3.94 23.78
N MET A 640 -16.24 -3.41 22.69
CA MET A 640 -15.33 -2.27 22.76
C MET A 640 -15.99 -1.01 23.32
N VAL A 641 -17.25 -0.74 22.97
CA VAL A 641 -18.03 0.37 23.54
C VAL A 641 -18.27 0.13 25.04
N GLU A 642 -18.70 -1.06 25.44
CA GLU A 642 -18.96 -1.43 26.83
C GLU A 642 -17.68 -1.35 27.70
N GLU A 643 -16.56 -1.87 27.21
CA GLU A 643 -15.25 -1.79 27.88
C GLU A 643 -14.77 -0.34 28.02
N THR A 644 -14.99 0.49 27.00
CA THR A 644 -14.63 1.92 27.06
C THR A 644 -15.51 2.65 28.07
N MET A 645 -16.82 2.38 28.09
CA MET A 645 -17.73 2.90 29.12
C MET A 645 -17.28 2.51 30.53
N ALA A 646 -16.89 1.24 30.74
CA ALA A 646 -16.45 0.74 32.03
C ALA A 646 -15.12 1.36 32.48
N ARG A 647 -14.17 1.58 31.56
CA ARG A 647 -12.83 2.11 31.85
C ARG A 647 -12.80 3.62 32.01
N GLU A 648 -13.46 4.35 31.11
CA GLU A 648 -13.35 5.82 30.99
C GLU A 648 -14.58 6.55 31.56
N GLY A 649 -15.62 5.83 32.00
CA GLY A 649 -16.90 6.39 32.46
C GLY A 649 -17.77 6.96 31.33
N SER A 650 -17.23 7.10 30.12
CA SER A 650 -17.96 7.52 28.93
C SER A 650 -17.30 7.01 27.65
N ALA A 651 -18.10 6.43 26.76
CA ALA A 651 -17.71 6.09 25.39
C ALA A 651 -18.18 7.16 24.39
N ALA A 652 -18.73 8.29 24.84
CA ALA A 652 -19.26 9.33 23.96
C ALA A 652 -18.24 9.85 22.93
N PRO A 653 -16.95 10.08 23.26
CA PRO A 653 -15.95 10.49 22.26
C PRO A 653 -15.69 9.42 21.20
N PHE A 654 -15.67 8.15 21.60
CA PHE A 654 -15.48 7.00 20.71
C PHE A 654 -16.69 6.80 19.79
N VAL A 655 -17.89 6.78 20.36
CA VAL A 655 -19.16 6.62 19.64
C VAL A 655 -19.39 7.82 18.69
N ALA A 656 -19.04 9.03 19.10
CA ALA A 656 -19.12 10.21 18.23
C ALA A 656 -18.17 10.10 17.02
N ALA A 657 -16.98 9.52 17.20
CA ALA A 657 -16.04 9.28 16.09
C ALA A 657 -16.58 8.26 15.06
N LEU A 658 -17.53 7.42 15.46
CA LEU A 658 -18.23 6.46 14.59
C LEU A 658 -19.53 7.00 13.97
N GLY A 659 -19.77 8.31 14.07
CA GLY A 659 -20.86 8.96 13.34
C GLY A 659 -22.20 9.04 14.07
N GLY A 660 -22.28 8.81 15.39
CA GLY A 660 -23.47 9.24 16.14
C GLY A 660 -23.61 8.76 17.58
N ARG A 661 -23.97 9.68 18.49
CA ARG A 661 -24.29 9.42 19.91
C ARG A 661 -25.64 8.71 20.11
N ASP A 662 -26.54 8.78 19.12
CA ASP A 662 -27.95 8.37 19.24
C ASP A 662 -28.33 7.18 18.34
N ARG A 663 -27.34 6.38 17.89
CA ARG A 663 -27.58 5.32 16.90
C ARG A 663 -28.16 4.03 17.46
N GLY A 664 -28.20 3.83 18.78
CA GLY A 664 -28.67 2.57 19.38
C GLY A 664 -28.03 1.36 18.70
N ASP A 665 -28.83 0.38 18.28
CA ASP A 665 -28.37 -0.80 17.55
C ASP A 665 -27.73 -0.50 16.19
N ARG A 666 -28.11 0.60 15.54
CA ARG A 666 -27.58 1.00 14.23
C ARG A 666 -26.09 1.34 14.27
N LEU A 667 -25.53 1.58 15.46
CA LEU A 667 -24.09 1.75 15.63
C LEU A 667 -23.34 0.46 15.26
N TYR A 668 -23.93 -0.69 15.56
CA TYR A 668 -23.30 -2.01 15.40
C TYR A 668 -23.67 -2.70 14.09
N LEU A 669 -24.73 -2.23 13.41
CA LEU A 669 -25.15 -2.67 12.09
C LEU A 669 -24.46 -1.88 10.97
N PRO A 670 -24.49 -2.34 9.70
CA PRO A 670 -23.97 -1.63 8.54
C PRO A 670 -24.91 -0.48 8.11
N ALA A 671 -25.16 0.48 9.01
CA ALA A 671 -26.09 1.58 8.78
C ALA A 671 -25.35 2.85 8.34
N VAL A 672 -25.58 3.26 7.10
CA VAL A 672 -25.09 4.54 6.55
C VAL A 672 -26.25 5.52 6.42
N PRO A 673 -26.19 6.73 7.01
CA PRO A 673 -27.29 7.69 6.91
C PRO A 673 -27.63 8.03 5.46
N LEU A 674 -28.92 8.01 5.12
CA LEU A 674 -29.43 8.61 3.88
C LEU A 674 -29.44 10.12 4.03
N ALA A 675 -28.27 10.75 3.88
CA ALA A 675 -28.20 12.20 3.81
C ALA A 675 -28.90 12.69 2.54
N GLY A 676 -29.64 13.79 2.65
CA GLY A 676 -30.10 14.55 1.49
C GLY A 676 -28.89 15.07 0.69
N PRO A 677 -29.06 15.42 -0.60
CA PRO A 677 -28.00 16.11 -1.33
C PRO A 677 -27.61 17.38 -0.56
N GLU A 678 -26.33 17.49 -0.17
CA GLU A 678 -25.82 18.73 0.43
C GLU A 678 -26.16 19.91 -0.49
N GLU A 679 -26.73 20.99 0.07
CA GLU A 679 -27.01 22.17 -0.73
C GLU A 679 -25.69 22.76 -1.26
N PRO A 680 -25.63 23.16 -2.53
CA PRO A 680 -24.42 23.75 -3.09
C PRO A 680 -24.15 25.08 -2.38
N GLY A 681 -23.23 25.05 -1.42
CA GLY A 681 -22.70 26.26 -0.80
C GLY A 681 -21.73 26.99 -1.73
N GLN A 682 -20.79 27.73 -1.15
CA GLN A 682 -19.72 28.44 -1.88
C GLN A 682 -18.87 27.51 -2.79
N PHE A 683 -18.83 26.20 -2.50
CA PHE A 683 -18.06 25.20 -3.24
C PHE A 683 -19.01 24.14 -3.84
N PRO A 684 -19.57 24.35 -5.04
CA PRO A 684 -20.64 23.51 -5.59
C PRO A 684 -20.17 22.18 -6.18
N LEU A 685 -18.86 21.98 -6.37
CA LEU A 685 -18.30 20.77 -6.99
C LEU A 685 -17.61 19.88 -5.94
N ARG A 686 -17.76 18.57 -6.09
CA ARG A 686 -17.11 17.58 -5.22
C ARG A 686 -15.74 17.20 -5.78
N LEU A 687 -14.74 17.13 -4.92
CA LEU A 687 -13.41 16.68 -5.29
C LEU A 687 -13.30 15.15 -5.21
N ASN A 688 -12.91 14.53 -6.31
CA ASN A 688 -12.46 13.14 -6.33
C ASN A 688 -10.95 13.11 -6.62
N THR A 689 -10.18 12.44 -5.76
CA THR A 689 -8.75 12.24 -5.99
C THR A 689 -8.46 10.80 -6.39
N TYR A 690 -7.49 10.61 -7.28
CA TYR A 690 -7.14 9.28 -7.78
C TYR A 690 -5.63 9.18 -8.02
N ARG A 691 -5.12 7.98 -8.26
CA ARG A 691 -3.70 7.73 -8.51
C ARG A 691 -3.51 7.05 -9.85
N LEU A 692 -2.44 7.41 -10.54
CA LEU A 692 -2.10 6.82 -11.83
C LEU A 692 -1.20 5.60 -11.64
N VAL A 693 -1.28 4.63 -12.55
CA VAL A 693 -0.38 3.46 -12.55
C VAL A 693 1.08 3.86 -12.64
N THR A 694 1.39 4.99 -13.28
CA THR A 694 2.73 5.57 -13.48
C THR A 694 3.23 6.38 -12.29
N ARG A 695 2.47 6.46 -11.19
CA ARG A 695 2.87 7.21 -9.99
C ARG A 695 3.18 6.25 -8.85
N PRO A 696 4.47 6.06 -8.51
CA PRO A 696 4.90 5.36 -7.32
C PRO A 696 4.31 5.98 -6.05
N LEU A 697 4.17 5.14 -5.04
CA LEU A 697 3.81 5.63 -3.72
C LEU A 697 5.03 6.27 -3.07
N GLY A 698 4.87 7.49 -2.55
CA GLY A 698 5.89 8.11 -1.70
C GLY A 698 7.08 8.77 -2.38
N GLY A 699 7.09 9.02 -3.70
CA GLY A 699 8.16 9.84 -4.30
C GLY A 699 8.50 9.64 -5.77
N GLY A 700 7.53 9.57 -6.68
CA GLY A 700 7.79 9.49 -8.13
C GLY A 700 7.94 10.84 -8.86
N ARG A 701 8.15 11.93 -8.11
CA ARG A 701 8.20 13.31 -8.66
C ARG A 701 9.41 13.55 -9.54
N ASN A 702 10.50 12.82 -9.32
CA ASN A 702 11.77 13.01 -10.02
C ASN A 702 12.13 11.82 -10.92
N GLN A 703 11.13 11.19 -11.53
CA GLN A 703 11.31 10.09 -12.48
C GLN A 703 10.78 10.50 -13.86
N PRO A 704 11.62 11.16 -14.70
CA PRO A 704 11.23 11.66 -16.01
C PRO A 704 10.49 10.68 -16.91
N TRP A 705 10.88 9.39 -16.92
CA TRP A 705 10.24 8.41 -17.79
C TRP A 705 8.79 8.20 -17.37
N LEU A 706 8.52 8.19 -16.07
CA LEU A 706 7.16 8.07 -15.54
C LEU A 706 6.35 9.36 -15.69
N LEU A 707 7.00 10.53 -15.72
CA LEU A 707 6.35 11.82 -15.98
C LEU A 707 5.96 12.00 -17.46
N GLU A 708 6.77 11.44 -18.35
CA GLU A 708 6.57 11.45 -19.80
C GLU A 708 5.45 10.50 -20.24
N GLN A 709 5.19 9.42 -19.50
CA GLN A 709 4.05 8.56 -19.77
C GLN A 709 2.72 9.34 -19.61
N PRO A 710 1.94 9.51 -20.70
CA PRO A 710 0.73 10.30 -20.63
C PRO A 710 -0.36 9.55 -19.87
N ALA A 711 -1.16 10.31 -19.13
CA ALA A 711 -2.46 9.85 -18.69
C ALA A 711 -3.38 9.77 -19.92
N VAL A 712 -3.44 8.58 -20.52
CA VAL A 712 -3.97 8.32 -21.88
C VAL A 712 -5.37 8.92 -22.10
N HIS A 713 -6.23 8.88 -21.08
CA HIS A 713 -7.62 9.30 -21.18
C HIS A 713 -7.81 10.83 -21.30
N VAL A 714 -6.83 11.64 -20.91
CA VAL A 714 -6.85 13.12 -21.03
C VAL A 714 -5.60 13.69 -21.69
N GLN A 715 -4.74 12.81 -22.22
CA GLN A 715 -3.49 13.16 -22.91
C GLN A 715 -2.67 14.18 -22.11
N ALA A 716 -2.50 13.93 -20.81
CA ALA A 716 -1.75 14.80 -19.91
C ALA A 716 -0.44 14.12 -19.48
N SER A 717 0.67 14.81 -19.69
CA SER A 717 2.02 14.41 -19.28
C SER A 717 2.77 15.67 -18.84
N TRP A 718 3.72 15.55 -17.90
CA TRP A 718 4.53 16.68 -17.38
C TRP A 718 3.76 17.86 -16.75
N GLU A 719 2.44 17.87 -16.80
CA GLU A 719 1.59 18.94 -16.28
C GLU A 719 0.76 18.46 -15.09
N ARG A 720 0.23 19.43 -14.33
CA ARG A 720 -0.80 19.18 -13.32
C ARG A 720 -2.15 19.59 -13.87
N TRP A 721 -3.14 18.72 -13.77
CA TRP A 721 -4.46 18.95 -14.36
C TRP A 721 -5.61 18.68 -13.40
N VAL A 722 -6.78 19.20 -13.77
CA VAL A 722 -8.08 18.86 -13.20
C VAL A 722 -9.00 18.42 -14.33
N GLU A 723 -9.74 17.35 -14.09
CA GLU A 723 -10.72 16.84 -15.05
C GLU A 723 -12.09 17.40 -14.74
N VAL A 724 -12.70 17.99 -15.76
CA VAL A 724 -13.97 18.71 -15.64
C VAL A 724 -14.92 18.21 -16.71
N HIS A 725 -16.19 17.99 -16.35
CA HIS A 725 -17.20 17.62 -17.32
C HIS A 725 -17.46 18.77 -18.31
N PRO A 726 -17.62 18.53 -19.63
CA PRO A 726 -17.87 19.59 -20.61
C PRO A 726 -19.04 20.52 -20.28
N HIS A 727 -20.16 19.98 -19.76
CA HIS A 727 -21.29 20.83 -19.33
C HIS A 727 -20.93 21.74 -18.15
N THR A 728 -20.19 21.22 -17.17
CA THR A 728 -19.74 21.98 -16.01
C THR A 728 -18.74 23.06 -16.41
N ALA A 729 -17.83 22.72 -17.32
CA ALA A 729 -16.88 23.67 -17.89
C ALA A 729 -17.59 24.78 -18.67
N ALA A 730 -18.58 24.44 -19.50
CA ALA A 730 -19.37 25.43 -20.23
C ALA A 730 -20.13 26.37 -19.29
N ALA A 731 -20.74 25.84 -18.22
CA ALA A 731 -21.43 26.65 -17.20
C ALA A 731 -20.49 27.59 -16.44
N LEU A 732 -19.21 27.21 -16.29
CA LEU A 732 -18.19 28.00 -15.61
C LEU A 732 -17.33 28.85 -16.58
N GLY A 733 -17.59 28.78 -17.90
CA GLY A 733 -16.78 29.48 -18.91
C GLY A 733 -15.36 28.95 -19.10
N ILE A 734 -15.08 27.71 -18.69
CA ILE A 734 -13.74 27.08 -18.74
C ILE A 734 -13.52 26.41 -20.10
N LYS A 735 -12.36 26.64 -20.72
CA LYS A 735 -11.94 25.97 -21.94
C LYS A 735 -10.97 24.81 -21.67
N ASP A 736 -10.92 23.85 -22.59
CA ASP A 736 -9.93 22.78 -22.51
C ASP A 736 -8.51 23.34 -22.60
N GLY A 737 -7.63 22.86 -21.74
CA GLY A 737 -6.24 23.31 -21.64
C GLY A 737 -6.04 24.65 -20.90
N GLU A 738 -7.09 25.30 -20.43
CA GLU A 738 -7.01 26.56 -19.69
C GLU A 738 -6.44 26.37 -18.27
N TRP A 739 -5.69 27.35 -17.76
CA TRP A 739 -5.26 27.34 -16.37
C TRP A 739 -6.36 27.84 -15.45
N VAL A 740 -6.82 26.99 -14.54
CA VAL A 740 -7.88 27.29 -13.58
C VAL A 740 -7.37 27.19 -12.14
N TRP A 741 -8.04 27.91 -11.24
CA TRP A 741 -7.90 27.70 -9.81
C TRP A 741 -8.99 26.76 -9.33
N VAL A 742 -8.60 25.69 -8.65
CA VAL A 742 -9.53 24.83 -7.90
C VAL A 742 -9.39 25.20 -6.43
N GLU A 743 -10.48 25.61 -5.81
CA GLU A 743 -10.51 26.15 -4.44
C GLU A 743 -11.45 25.34 -3.55
N SER A 744 -11.09 25.29 -2.27
CA SER A 744 -11.84 24.65 -1.18
C SER A 744 -11.71 25.53 0.08
N PRO A 745 -12.47 25.26 1.16
CA PRO A 745 -12.29 25.96 2.44
C PRO A 745 -10.88 25.85 3.04
N LYS A 746 -10.07 24.89 2.56
CA LYS A 746 -8.71 24.63 3.05
C LYS A 746 -7.62 25.28 2.20
N GLY A 747 -7.95 25.79 1.02
CA GLY A 747 -6.99 26.42 0.11
C GLY A 747 -7.27 26.14 -1.35
N ARG A 748 -6.34 26.55 -2.21
CA ARG A 748 -6.46 26.51 -3.67
C ARG A 748 -5.20 25.97 -4.37
N ILE A 749 -5.40 25.38 -5.54
CA ILE A 749 -4.33 24.90 -6.42
C ILE A 749 -4.59 25.33 -7.86
N ARG A 750 -3.54 25.74 -8.57
CA ARG A 750 -3.60 26.10 -9.99
C ARG A 750 -3.29 24.88 -10.85
N LEU A 751 -4.22 24.53 -11.74
CA LEU A 751 -4.21 23.31 -12.56
C LEU A 751 -4.66 23.62 -13.97
N LYS A 752 -4.26 22.79 -14.93
CA LYS A 752 -4.78 22.87 -16.29
C LYS A 752 -6.10 22.11 -16.40
N ALA A 753 -7.15 22.73 -16.93
CA ALA A 753 -8.42 22.07 -17.17
C ALA A 753 -8.28 21.05 -18.30
N LYS A 754 -8.82 19.84 -18.09
CA LYS A 754 -8.94 18.79 -19.09
C LYS A 754 -10.40 18.39 -19.18
N LEU A 755 -11.06 18.72 -20.28
CA LEU A 755 -12.48 18.47 -20.45
C LEU A 755 -12.70 17.01 -20.85
N THR A 756 -13.56 16.30 -20.12
CA THR A 756 -13.86 14.89 -20.41
C THR A 756 -15.27 14.51 -19.98
N ALA A 757 -15.99 13.81 -20.86
CA ALA A 757 -17.29 13.20 -20.51
C ALA A 757 -17.13 12.00 -19.55
N GLY A 758 -15.89 11.56 -19.27
CA GLY A 758 -15.57 10.49 -18.32
C GLY A 758 -15.64 10.91 -16.84
N THR A 759 -16.38 11.96 -16.51
CA THR A 759 -16.61 12.40 -15.13
C THR A 759 -18.07 12.80 -14.95
N ARG A 760 -18.58 12.74 -13.71
CA ARG A 760 -19.87 13.34 -13.39
C ARG A 760 -19.82 14.87 -13.49
N THR A 761 -20.98 15.50 -13.70
CA THR A 761 -21.13 16.96 -13.80
C THR A 761 -20.91 17.68 -12.47
N ASP A 762 -21.18 17.02 -11.35
CA ASP A 762 -21.05 17.54 -9.99
C ASP A 762 -19.67 17.22 -9.36
N VAL A 763 -18.74 16.65 -10.14
CA VAL A 763 -17.43 16.18 -9.66
C VAL A 763 -16.29 16.74 -10.52
N VAL A 764 -15.21 17.11 -9.85
CA VAL A 764 -13.90 17.35 -10.46
C VAL A 764 -12.90 16.31 -10.01
N ASN A 765 -12.06 15.81 -10.92
CA ASN A 765 -11.07 14.78 -10.60
C ASN A 765 -9.65 15.35 -10.67
N ILE A 766 -8.87 15.12 -9.62
CA ILE A 766 -7.48 15.55 -9.55
C ILE A 766 -6.60 14.32 -9.24
N PRO A 767 -5.62 13.97 -10.09
CA PRO A 767 -4.68 12.92 -9.72
C PRO A 767 -3.83 13.40 -8.56
N LEU A 768 -3.55 12.52 -7.61
CA LEU A 768 -2.54 12.77 -6.59
C LEU A 768 -1.18 12.84 -7.29
N PHE A 769 -0.70 14.06 -7.46
CA PHE A 769 0.68 14.38 -7.80
C PHE A 769 1.49 14.11 -6.53
N GLY A 770 1.70 12.82 -6.26
CA GLY A 770 2.40 12.32 -5.07
C GLY A 770 3.73 13.00 -4.91
#